data_AF-A0A8I1LJS9-F1
#
_entry.id   AF-A0A8I1LJS9-F1
#
_cell.length_a   1.000
_cell.length_b   1.000
_cell.length_c   1.000
_cell.angle_alpha   90.00
_cell.angle_beta   90.00
_cell.angle_gamma   90.00
#
_symmetry.space_group_name_H-M   'P 1'
#
loop_
_entity.id
_entity.type
_entity.pdbx_description
1 polymer ?
#
loop_
_entity_poly.entity_id
_entity_poly.type
_entity_poly.pdbx_seq_one_letter_code
_entity_poly.pdbx_strand_id
1 'polypeptide(L)'
;MPIDGPDPPDLPLPRYDAVILCRDVRVPVVPGVITPIIERQIRSGRYEGGEVAKTLEILQPGDRILELGGGIGYCAASLAADPRVDGLCCVEADPQLFPIIRETLRLNGVDGVHLRWGAVTGEAGGSLPFHVRRSFWASSLKAGPLPWTSRIMVPRLSLSRLIADVRPTVVLCDVEGGELDLFAGADLAGVRAVILELHPRVYGEEGTAQVLHALRQAGLSRVVPPRRSSVQLFLRDPEAGMQPALPRTPRGTRGQRARPRGATGPRILVATCMRDEGPYVLEWLAWHKAIGVTDFVVFTNDCTDGTDALLDRLDAAGEVMHLPNPAVLTDIPMQHMALRYAPMTRPFREADYFISMDVDEFINIRCGRGRLADLFAAAGSFDALSISELNHGTNGRDRFEPGWVIDCHARHQSERPGKWKARRGVKTLVRLGHWPVRLRNHRPDFLTRGPVRWLDGSLRETAVFRDDPMTNGHDCRGTYGAVVLNHYALRSVDGFLVKVARGDVIRPDKSPSRHYFRSRNRHHSAVLQPGLARPLAEIEHARLLALPGVAAAHAACVERYRDRIAEIAAWPQSRDWRNWIRENVPPEAVPADAPCGGEPSGLSQDAPAAAAVPAPASAPAPGDVAAGDRVRPRLLVATCMRDEGPFVLEWLAWHKATGIDAFVIYSNDCTDGTDDLLDLLDAAGELTHLPNPFVLTGESLQPAALEYTQMLRQFRETDYFISMDADEFINIRIGRGHIDDLFAAAGPFDALSVTEVNHGTNRLETFQPGWQIDLFPRHQVERPGKWKARRGVKTILRPGDRIARIGNHRPHFVEGLDPPPRWLDGSLRETDFFLQDKRARGHDCRTTYDAVVLNHFSVRSVESFLVKLWRGDAIRPEKSRPHRYFRRRNRNDQDMLRPILARPAADAEHARLMAIPGVAAAHDRCIARHRARIAELTARPDYREWQAWIRENAWN
;
A
#
# COMPACT_ATOMS: atom_id res chain seq x y z
N MET A 1 -3.49 -47.00 -22.53
CA MET A 1 -3.47 -47.29 -21.08
C MET A 1 -4.83 -46.87 -20.53
N PRO A 2 -5.46 -47.62 -19.62
CA PRO A 2 -6.65 -47.14 -18.93
C PRO A 2 -6.28 -45.91 -18.09
N ILE A 3 -7.10 -44.86 -18.15
CA ILE A 3 -6.93 -43.63 -17.35
C ILE A 3 -6.97 -43.99 -15.86
N ASP A 4 -5.95 -43.56 -15.09
CA ASP A 4 -5.81 -43.81 -13.64
C ASP A 4 -7.10 -43.51 -12.85
N GLY A 5 -7.45 -44.44 -11.97
CA GLY A 5 -8.64 -44.38 -11.12
C GLY A 5 -9.80 -45.28 -11.57
N PRO A 6 -10.67 -45.69 -10.62
CA PRO A 6 -11.83 -46.51 -10.94
C PRO A 6 -12.87 -45.71 -11.74
N ASP A 7 -13.61 -46.43 -12.57
CA ASP A 7 -14.82 -45.89 -13.18
C ASP A 7 -15.84 -45.51 -12.08
N PRO A 8 -16.63 -44.45 -12.30
CA PRO A 8 -17.61 -44.01 -11.33
C PRO A 8 -18.66 -45.10 -11.07
N PRO A 9 -19.16 -45.21 -9.82
CA PRO A 9 -20.15 -46.20 -9.46
C PRO A 9 -21.40 -46.09 -10.34
N ASP A 10 -21.96 -47.24 -10.70
CA ASP A 10 -23.19 -47.32 -11.48
C ASP A 10 -24.41 -47.11 -10.57
N LEU A 11 -24.70 -45.84 -10.31
CA LEU A 11 -25.82 -45.38 -9.51
C LEU A 11 -26.95 -44.90 -10.43
N PRO A 12 -28.22 -45.16 -10.08
CA PRO A 12 -29.36 -44.76 -10.91
C PRO A 12 -29.45 -43.24 -11.05
N LEU A 13 -29.97 -42.77 -12.19
CA LEU A 13 -30.20 -41.35 -12.44
C LEU A 13 -31.11 -40.74 -11.37
N PRO A 14 -30.88 -39.48 -10.98
CA PRO A 14 -31.60 -38.86 -9.88
C PRO A 14 -33.04 -38.50 -10.31
N ARG A 15 -33.96 -38.51 -9.34
CA ARG A 15 -35.23 -37.78 -9.48
C ARG A 15 -34.97 -36.31 -9.16
N TYR A 16 -35.46 -35.41 -10.00
CA TYR A 16 -35.29 -33.96 -9.84
C TYR A 16 -36.64 -33.25 -9.99
N ASP A 17 -36.81 -32.15 -9.27
CA ASP A 17 -38.08 -31.40 -9.23
C ASP A 17 -38.25 -30.49 -10.45
N ALA A 18 -37.14 -30.05 -11.04
CA ALA A 18 -37.13 -29.16 -12.18
C ALA A 18 -35.80 -29.29 -12.95
N VAL A 19 -35.79 -28.79 -14.19
CA VAL A 19 -34.57 -28.47 -14.93
C VAL A 19 -34.48 -26.95 -15.01
N ILE A 20 -33.33 -26.40 -14.60
CA ILE A 20 -33.07 -24.96 -14.65
C ILE A 20 -31.91 -24.66 -15.57
N LEU A 21 -31.96 -23.49 -16.20
CA LEU A 21 -30.94 -23.05 -17.13
C LEU A 21 -29.92 -22.16 -16.40
N CYS A 22 -28.64 -22.51 -16.50
CA CYS A 22 -27.52 -21.66 -16.07
C CYS A 22 -26.74 -21.23 -17.32
N ARG A 23 -26.98 -19.99 -17.76
CA ARG A 23 -26.56 -19.52 -19.09
C ARG A 23 -27.12 -20.43 -20.18
N ASP A 24 -26.29 -21.30 -20.76
CA ASP A 24 -26.68 -22.18 -21.86
C ASP A 24 -26.75 -23.66 -21.45
N VAL A 25 -26.44 -24.00 -20.19
CA VAL A 25 -26.44 -25.38 -19.68
C VAL A 25 -27.69 -25.67 -18.84
N ARG A 26 -28.38 -26.75 -19.20
CA ARG A 26 -29.52 -27.31 -18.46
C ARG A 26 -29.04 -28.15 -17.29
N VAL A 27 -29.44 -27.80 -16.08
CA VAL A 27 -29.03 -28.46 -14.83
C VAL A 27 -30.25 -29.03 -14.11
N PRO A 28 -30.25 -30.32 -13.73
CA PRO A 28 -31.34 -30.93 -12.98
C PRO A 28 -31.31 -30.49 -11.50
N VAL A 29 -32.43 -29.98 -10.98
CA VAL A 29 -32.56 -29.57 -9.57
C VAL A 29 -32.91 -30.78 -8.70
N VAL A 30 -31.88 -31.44 -8.17
CA VAL A 30 -32.04 -32.60 -7.29
C VAL A 30 -32.24 -32.16 -5.83
N PRO A 31 -33.40 -32.47 -5.21
CA PRO A 31 -33.67 -32.11 -3.82
C PRO A 31 -32.65 -32.72 -2.87
N GLY A 32 -32.15 -31.92 -1.93
CA GLY A 32 -31.16 -32.35 -0.94
C GLY A 32 -29.71 -32.22 -1.38
N VAL A 33 -29.42 -32.13 -2.68
CA VAL A 33 -28.08 -31.84 -3.21
C VAL A 33 -27.96 -30.36 -3.61
N ILE A 34 -28.92 -29.84 -4.37
CA ILE A 34 -28.98 -28.43 -4.73
C ILE A 34 -29.74 -27.67 -3.64
N THR A 35 -29.00 -27.02 -2.74
CA THR A 35 -29.59 -26.16 -1.71
C THR A 35 -30.14 -24.86 -2.32
N PRO A 36 -31.06 -24.13 -1.64
CA PRO A 36 -31.61 -22.86 -2.16
C PRO A 36 -30.56 -21.80 -2.51
N ILE A 37 -29.37 -21.85 -1.88
CA ILE A 37 -28.25 -20.96 -2.19
C ILE A 37 -27.62 -21.35 -3.53
N ILE A 38 -27.41 -22.65 -3.77
CA ILE A 38 -26.87 -23.19 -5.03
C ILE A 38 -27.84 -22.88 -6.17
N GLU A 39 -29.11 -23.20 -5.98
CA GLU A 39 -30.16 -22.97 -6.97
C GLU A 39 -30.22 -21.50 -7.39
N ARG A 40 -30.09 -20.57 -6.44
CA ARG A 40 -30.03 -19.13 -6.73
C ARG A 40 -28.83 -18.76 -7.60
N GLN A 41 -27.66 -19.34 -7.35
CA GLN A 41 -26.46 -19.08 -8.17
C GLN A 41 -26.64 -19.60 -9.60
N ILE A 42 -27.15 -20.82 -9.75
CA ILE A 42 -27.46 -21.46 -11.03
C ILE A 42 -28.48 -20.62 -11.82
N ARG A 43 -29.62 -20.26 -11.20
CA ARG A 43 -30.65 -19.41 -11.83
C ARG A 43 -30.15 -18.01 -12.22
N SER A 44 -29.16 -17.48 -11.49
CA SER A 44 -28.55 -16.19 -11.82
C SER A 44 -27.42 -16.26 -12.85
N GLY A 45 -27.10 -17.45 -13.38
CA GLY A 45 -26.02 -17.64 -14.34
C GLY A 45 -24.61 -17.40 -13.76
N ARG A 46 -24.47 -17.48 -12.43
CA ARG A 46 -23.22 -17.19 -11.69
C ARG A 46 -22.49 -18.42 -11.17
N TYR A 47 -23.15 -19.58 -11.15
CA TYR A 47 -22.52 -20.84 -10.74
C TYR A 47 -21.43 -21.24 -11.74
N GLU A 48 -20.18 -21.42 -11.27
CA GLU A 48 -19.00 -21.81 -12.06
C GLU A 48 -18.79 -21.01 -13.37
N GLY A 49 -19.38 -19.81 -13.43
CA GLY A 49 -19.44 -19.02 -14.65
C GLY A 49 -18.13 -18.30 -14.96
N GLY A 50 -17.23 -18.17 -13.99
CA GLY A 50 -15.93 -17.51 -14.16
C GLY A 50 -14.87 -18.46 -14.73
N GLU A 51 -14.92 -19.70 -14.30
CA GLU A 51 -14.11 -20.85 -14.69
C GLU A 51 -14.34 -21.18 -16.16
N VAL A 52 -15.60 -21.35 -16.56
CA VAL A 52 -15.98 -21.59 -17.96
C VAL A 52 -15.57 -20.42 -18.85
N ALA A 53 -15.89 -19.18 -18.46
CA ALA A 53 -15.58 -18.00 -19.28
C ALA A 53 -14.07 -17.86 -19.54
N LYS A 54 -13.25 -17.96 -18.49
CA LYS A 54 -11.78 -17.90 -18.60
C LYS A 54 -11.21 -19.03 -19.45
N THR A 55 -11.82 -20.22 -19.36
CA THR A 55 -11.38 -21.37 -20.16
C THR A 55 -11.70 -21.14 -21.64
N LEU A 56 -12.93 -20.75 -21.98
CA LEU A 56 -13.36 -20.47 -23.36
C LEU A 56 -12.51 -19.38 -24.05
N GLU A 57 -12.06 -18.37 -23.30
CA GLU A 57 -11.17 -17.30 -23.77
C GLU A 57 -9.81 -17.82 -24.27
N ILE A 58 -9.32 -18.92 -23.69
CA ILE A 58 -7.98 -19.44 -23.99
C ILE A 58 -8.00 -20.70 -24.85
N LEU A 59 -9.15 -21.32 -25.11
CA LEU A 59 -9.26 -22.59 -25.84
C LEU A 59 -8.70 -22.49 -27.26
N GLN A 60 -7.95 -23.51 -27.64
CA GLN A 60 -7.33 -23.72 -28.95
C GLN A 60 -7.85 -25.03 -29.56
N PRO A 61 -7.98 -25.13 -30.90
CA PRO A 61 -8.35 -26.38 -31.54
C PRO A 61 -7.42 -27.54 -31.15
N GLY A 62 -8.00 -28.68 -30.76
CA GLY A 62 -7.27 -29.86 -30.33
C GLY A 62 -6.96 -29.92 -28.83
N ASP A 63 -7.56 -29.04 -28.03
CA ASP A 63 -7.33 -29.04 -26.58
C ASP A 63 -7.93 -30.25 -25.90
N ARG A 64 -7.17 -30.82 -24.95
CA ARG A 64 -7.67 -31.83 -24.02
C ARG A 64 -7.75 -31.25 -22.62
N ILE A 65 -8.90 -31.38 -21.98
CA ILE A 65 -9.19 -30.78 -20.67
C ILE A 65 -9.17 -31.87 -19.60
N LEU A 66 -8.45 -31.60 -18.50
CA LEU A 66 -8.56 -32.35 -17.25
C LEU A 66 -9.23 -31.45 -16.21
N GLU A 67 -10.42 -31.83 -15.76
CA GLU A 67 -11.20 -31.13 -14.73
C GLU A 67 -11.10 -31.88 -13.40
N LEU A 68 -10.69 -31.16 -12.35
CA LEU A 68 -10.53 -31.66 -11.00
C LEU A 68 -11.55 -30.99 -10.08
N GLY A 69 -12.53 -31.76 -9.60
CA GLY A 69 -13.68 -31.25 -8.85
C GLY A 69 -14.87 -30.99 -9.78
N GLY A 70 -15.47 -32.05 -10.30
CA GLY A 70 -16.54 -31.96 -11.30
C GLY A 70 -17.87 -31.40 -10.78
N GLY A 71 -18.10 -31.39 -9.47
CA GLY A 71 -19.30 -30.84 -8.85
C GLY A 71 -20.57 -31.46 -9.44
N ILE A 72 -21.45 -30.64 -10.01
CA ILE A 72 -22.68 -31.11 -10.69
C ILE A 72 -22.52 -31.32 -12.20
N GLY A 73 -21.30 -31.19 -12.74
CA GLY A 73 -20.97 -31.40 -14.15
C GLY A 73 -21.24 -30.20 -15.04
N TYR A 74 -21.32 -28.99 -14.47
CA TYR A 74 -21.62 -27.77 -15.22
C TYR A 74 -20.45 -27.36 -16.13
N CYS A 75 -19.23 -27.29 -15.61
CA CYS A 75 -18.03 -27.01 -16.40
C CYS A 75 -17.81 -28.07 -17.49
N ALA A 76 -17.89 -29.37 -17.16
CA ALA A 76 -17.87 -30.45 -18.14
C ALA A 76 -18.89 -30.27 -19.28
N ALA A 77 -20.17 -30.03 -18.95
CA ALA A 77 -21.22 -29.85 -19.94
C ALA A 77 -21.04 -28.58 -20.78
N SER A 78 -20.51 -27.51 -20.18
CA SER A 78 -20.25 -26.24 -20.89
C SER A 78 -19.10 -26.35 -21.88
N LEU A 79 -18.03 -27.06 -21.51
CA LEU A 79 -16.77 -27.07 -22.26
C LEU A 79 -16.68 -28.19 -23.28
N ALA A 80 -17.24 -29.38 -22.98
CA ALA A 80 -17.17 -30.52 -23.89
C ALA A 80 -17.97 -30.33 -25.19
N ALA A 81 -18.92 -29.38 -25.21
CA ALA A 81 -19.66 -29.03 -26.42
C ALA A 81 -18.90 -28.08 -27.37
N ASP A 82 -17.76 -27.50 -26.95
CA ASP A 82 -16.99 -26.58 -27.79
C ASP A 82 -16.17 -27.36 -28.84
N PRO A 83 -16.25 -27.02 -30.14
CA PRO A 83 -15.59 -27.76 -31.21
C PRO A 83 -14.06 -27.71 -31.15
N ARG A 84 -13.47 -26.88 -30.28
CA ARG A 84 -12.02 -26.82 -30.05
C ARG A 84 -11.52 -27.90 -29.09
N VAL A 85 -12.41 -28.56 -28.34
CA VAL A 85 -12.07 -29.55 -27.32
C VAL A 85 -12.07 -30.96 -27.94
N ASP A 86 -10.90 -31.59 -27.98
CA ASP A 86 -10.69 -32.96 -28.50
C ASP A 86 -11.05 -34.04 -27.47
N GLY A 87 -11.10 -33.68 -26.18
CA GLY A 87 -11.51 -34.60 -25.13
C GLY A 87 -11.49 -33.96 -23.74
N LEU A 88 -12.41 -34.39 -22.87
CA LEU A 88 -12.53 -33.91 -21.51
C LEU A 88 -12.58 -35.10 -20.53
N CYS A 89 -11.70 -35.08 -19.54
CA CYS A 89 -11.75 -35.99 -18.40
C CYS A 89 -12.12 -35.21 -17.14
N CYS A 90 -13.19 -35.64 -16.47
CA CYS A 90 -13.72 -35.01 -15.26
C CYS A 90 -13.56 -35.96 -14.07
N VAL A 91 -12.92 -35.47 -13.02
CA VAL A 91 -12.65 -36.20 -11.78
C VAL A 91 -13.50 -35.64 -10.65
N GLU A 92 -14.25 -36.50 -9.97
CA GLU A 92 -15.08 -36.12 -8.81
C GLU A 92 -14.85 -37.09 -7.64
N ALA A 93 -14.76 -36.55 -6.43
CA ALA A 93 -14.50 -37.28 -5.20
C ALA A 93 -15.79 -37.83 -4.57
N ASP A 94 -16.89 -37.06 -4.59
CA ASP A 94 -18.17 -37.48 -4.06
C ASP A 94 -18.91 -38.40 -5.05
N PRO A 95 -19.03 -39.71 -4.74
CA PRO A 95 -19.70 -40.64 -5.64
C PRO A 95 -21.19 -40.32 -5.86
N GLN A 96 -21.83 -39.56 -4.96
CA GLN A 96 -23.25 -39.21 -5.05
C GLN A 96 -23.53 -38.17 -6.14
N LEU A 97 -22.51 -37.47 -6.64
CA LEU A 97 -22.66 -36.47 -7.68
C LEU A 97 -22.65 -37.07 -9.09
N PHE A 98 -22.11 -38.27 -9.31
CA PHE A 98 -22.06 -38.88 -10.65
C PHE A 98 -23.41 -39.04 -11.34
N PRO A 99 -24.51 -39.46 -10.68
CA PRO A 99 -25.83 -39.45 -11.30
C PRO A 99 -26.24 -38.06 -11.81
N ILE A 100 -25.90 -36.99 -11.08
CA ILE A 100 -26.22 -35.61 -11.45
C ILE A 100 -25.33 -35.14 -12.60
N ILE A 101 -24.04 -35.46 -12.58
CA ILE A 101 -23.10 -35.17 -13.67
C ILE A 101 -23.59 -35.85 -14.95
N ARG A 102 -23.91 -37.15 -14.91
CA ARG A 102 -24.44 -37.91 -16.05
C ARG A 102 -25.74 -37.30 -16.58
N GLU A 103 -26.66 -36.95 -15.69
CA GLU A 103 -27.93 -36.34 -16.10
C GLU A 103 -27.74 -34.94 -16.69
N THR A 104 -26.83 -34.13 -16.14
CA THR A 104 -26.47 -32.82 -16.69
C THR A 104 -25.87 -32.96 -18.09
N LEU A 105 -24.93 -33.88 -18.30
CA LEU A 105 -24.38 -34.16 -19.64
C LEU A 105 -25.46 -34.60 -20.62
N ARG A 106 -26.33 -35.54 -20.22
CA ARG A 106 -27.45 -36.05 -21.02
C ARG A 106 -28.44 -34.96 -21.42
N LEU A 107 -28.83 -34.09 -20.49
CA LEU A 107 -29.78 -32.99 -20.75
C LEU A 107 -29.24 -31.95 -21.73
N ASN A 108 -27.92 -31.87 -21.88
CA ASN A 108 -27.23 -30.95 -22.80
C ASN A 108 -26.71 -31.65 -24.07
N GLY A 109 -27.02 -32.93 -24.28
CA GLY A 109 -26.59 -33.68 -25.46
C GLY A 109 -25.07 -33.82 -25.57
N VAL A 110 -24.38 -33.83 -24.42
CA VAL A 110 -22.92 -33.96 -24.35
C VAL A 110 -22.56 -35.43 -24.11
N ASP A 111 -21.95 -36.04 -25.12
CA ASP A 111 -21.39 -37.40 -25.04
C ASP A 111 -19.84 -37.32 -25.04
N GLY A 112 -19.16 -38.38 -24.59
CA GLY A 112 -17.71 -38.50 -24.72
C GLY A 112 -16.86 -37.85 -23.60
N VAL A 113 -17.47 -37.39 -22.51
CA VAL A 113 -16.74 -36.98 -21.29
C VAL A 113 -16.31 -38.22 -20.49
N HIS A 114 -15.01 -38.32 -20.20
CA HIS A 114 -14.45 -39.41 -19.39
C HIS A 114 -14.56 -39.10 -17.88
N LEU A 115 -15.48 -39.76 -17.18
CA LEU A 115 -15.68 -39.57 -15.75
C LEU A 115 -14.76 -40.50 -14.92
N ARG A 116 -14.17 -39.98 -13.84
CA ARG A 116 -13.32 -40.76 -12.92
C ARG A 116 -13.66 -40.48 -11.46
N TRP A 117 -13.71 -41.53 -10.65
CA TRP A 117 -14.04 -41.42 -9.22
C TRP A 117 -12.79 -41.43 -8.34
N GLY A 118 -12.59 -40.35 -7.59
CA GLY A 118 -11.56 -40.26 -6.57
C GLY A 118 -11.15 -38.83 -6.26
N ALA A 119 -10.32 -38.67 -5.22
CA ALA A 119 -9.71 -37.40 -4.88
C ALA A 119 -8.28 -37.35 -5.43
N VAL A 120 -7.94 -36.27 -6.12
CA VAL A 120 -6.62 -36.11 -6.75
C VAL A 120 -5.63 -35.48 -5.78
N THR A 121 -4.44 -36.07 -5.71
CA THR A 121 -3.32 -35.55 -4.91
C THR A 121 -1.99 -35.73 -5.67
N GLY A 122 -0.88 -35.25 -5.10
CA GLY A 122 0.46 -35.43 -5.68
C GLY A 122 0.92 -36.90 -5.76
N GLU A 123 0.42 -37.81 -4.93
CA GLU A 123 0.85 -39.22 -4.91
C GLU A 123 -0.34 -40.18 -5.11
N ALA A 124 -0.07 -41.35 -5.70
CA ALA A 124 -1.06 -42.42 -5.86
C ALA A 124 -1.13 -43.34 -4.62
N GLY A 125 -2.28 -43.99 -4.42
CA GLY A 125 -2.38 -45.20 -3.60
C GLY A 125 -3.33 -45.10 -2.40
N GLY A 126 -3.99 -46.22 -2.10
CA GLY A 126 -4.94 -46.34 -0.99
C GLY A 126 -6.23 -45.55 -1.21
N SER A 127 -6.92 -45.28 -0.09
CA SER A 127 -8.10 -44.41 -0.04
C SER A 127 -7.90 -43.33 1.01
N LEU A 128 -8.54 -42.17 0.81
CA LEU A 128 -8.46 -41.03 1.71
C LEU A 128 -9.85 -40.69 2.28
N PRO A 129 -9.92 -40.17 3.52
CA PRO A 129 -11.17 -39.68 4.06
C PRO A 129 -11.60 -38.39 3.35
N PHE A 130 -12.82 -38.37 2.85
CA PHE A 130 -13.48 -37.21 2.26
C PHE A 130 -14.70 -36.83 3.10
N HIS A 131 -14.80 -35.56 3.45
CA HIS A 131 -15.84 -35.05 4.35
C HIS A 131 -16.93 -34.39 3.52
N VAL A 132 -18.02 -35.11 3.30
CA VAL A 132 -19.19 -34.64 2.56
C VAL A 132 -19.96 -33.66 3.43
N ARG A 133 -20.37 -32.53 2.84
CA ARG A 133 -21.14 -31.48 3.54
C ARG A 133 -22.50 -31.26 2.91
N ARG A 134 -23.37 -30.60 3.68
CA ARG A 134 -24.73 -30.25 3.25
C ARG A 134 -24.77 -29.43 1.95
N SER A 135 -23.79 -28.55 1.75
CA SER A 135 -23.55 -27.93 0.44
C SER A 135 -22.40 -28.67 -0.19
N PHE A 136 -22.63 -29.36 -1.32
CA PHE A 136 -21.64 -30.26 -1.91
C PHE A 136 -20.33 -29.55 -2.23
N TRP A 137 -20.37 -28.30 -2.70
CA TRP A 137 -19.17 -27.48 -2.98
C TRP A 137 -18.29 -27.29 -1.75
N ALA A 138 -18.81 -27.36 -0.52
CA ALA A 138 -17.97 -27.18 0.67
C ALA A 138 -17.25 -28.49 1.10
N SER A 139 -17.47 -29.59 0.38
CA SER A 139 -16.89 -30.90 0.70
C SER A 139 -15.41 -30.93 0.36
N SER A 140 -14.59 -31.53 1.23
CA SER A 140 -13.14 -31.55 1.03
C SER A 140 -12.46 -32.69 1.77
N LEU A 141 -11.17 -32.89 1.48
CA LEU A 141 -10.31 -33.83 2.22
C LEU A 141 -10.08 -33.43 3.68
N LYS A 142 -10.33 -32.16 4.05
CA LYS A 142 -10.08 -31.63 5.39
C LYS A 142 -11.36 -31.69 6.24
N ALA A 143 -11.24 -32.18 7.48
CA ALA A 143 -12.34 -32.18 8.44
C ALA A 143 -12.85 -30.74 8.72
N GLY A 144 -11.94 -29.77 8.84
CA GLY A 144 -12.23 -28.33 8.98
C GLY A 144 -13.09 -27.96 10.20
N PRO A 145 -13.34 -26.65 10.44
CA PRO A 145 -14.22 -26.19 11.52
C PRO A 145 -15.71 -26.25 11.16
N LEU A 146 -16.05 -26.41 9.88
CA LEU A 146 -17.43 -26.55 9.43
C LEU A 146 -17.97 -27.94 9.76
N PRO A 147 -19.27 -28.09 10.08
CA PRO A 147 -19.87 -29.40 10.26
C PRO A 147 -19.96 -30.17 8.93
N TRP A 148 -19.73 -31.48 8.97
CA TRP A 148 -19.88 -32.41 7.83
C TRP A 148 -21.03 -33.39 8.10
N THR A 149 -21.67 -33.88 7.04
CA THR A 149 -22.85 -34.76 7.11
C THR A 149 -22.44 -36.23 7.09
N SER A 150 -21.40 -36.59 6.35
CA SER A 150 -20.82 -37.93 6.36
C SER A 150 -19.32 -37.86 6.03
N ARG A 151 -18.59 -38.92 6.42
CA ARG A 151 -17.19 -39.12 6.07
C ARG A 151 -17.10 -40.42 5.29
N ILE A 152 -16.63 -40.33 4.06
CA ILE A 152 -16.49 -41.49 3.15
C ILE A 152 -15.01 -41.72 2.82
N MET A 153 -14.67 -42.95 2.41
CA MET A 153 -13.34 -43.27 1.91
C MET A 153 -13.37 -43.27 0.39
N VAL A 154 -12.56 -42.41 -0.24
CA VAL A 154 -12.50 -42.26 -1.70
C VAL A 154 -11.15 -42.72 -2.24
N PRO A 155 -11.09 -43.27 -3.45
CA PRO A 155 -9.82 -43.60 -4.10
C PRO A 155 -8.88 -42.39 -4.18
N ARG A 156 -7.58 -42.57 -3.89
CA ARG A 156 -6.56 -41.54 -4.06
C ARG A 156 -5.94 -41.64 -5.45
N LEU A 157 -6.20 -40.64 -6.29
CA LEU A 157 -5.68 -40.56 -7.65
C LEU A 157 -4.43 -39.67 -7.72
N SER A 158 -3.48 -40.02 -8.59
CA SER A 158 -2.28 -39.20 -8.78
C SER A 158 -2.47 -38.23 -9.93
N LEU A 159 -2.19 -36.95 -9.67
CA LEU A 159 -2.19 -35.93 -10.71
C LEU A 159 -1.21 -36.29 -11.84
N SER A 160 0.00 -36.76 -11.51
CA SER A 160 1.02 -37.12 -12.50
C SER A 160 0.57 -38.27 -13.43
N ARG A 161 -0.15 -39.25 -12.90
CA ARG A 161 -0.70 -40.35 -13.72
C ARG A 161 -1.85 -39.87 -14.61
N LEU A 162 -2.76 -39.09 -14.05
CA LEU A 162 -3.84 -38.46 -14.82
C LEU A 162 -3.29 -37.60 -15.97
N ILE A 163 -2.21 -36.84 -15.74
CA ILE A 163 -1.54 -36.08 -16.79
C ILE A 163 -0.95 -37.01 -17.85
N ALA A 164 -0.30 -38.12 -17.47
CA ALA A 164 0.28 -39.07 -18.41
C ALA A 164 -0.77 -39.77 -19.28
N ASP A 165 -1.92 -40.09 -18.70
CA ASP A 165 -3.00 -40.82 -19.36
C ASP A 165 -3.90 -39.92 -20.22
N VAL A 166 -4.39 -38.82 -19.64
CA VAL A 166 -5.28 -37.87 -20.32
C VAL A 166 -4.50 -36.97 -21.28
N ARG A 167 -3.20 -36.75 -21.01
CA ARG A 167 -2.33 -35.82 -21.72
C ARG A 167 -2.99 -34.44 -21.91
N PRO A 168 -3.50 -33.82 -20.84
CA PRO A 168 -4.25 -32.57 -20.98
C PRO A 168 -3.35 -31.44 -21.44
N THR A 169 -3.89 -30.56 -22.28
CA THR A 169 -3.29 -29.26 -22.57
C THR A 169 -3.83 -28.21 -21.60
N VAL A 170 -5.05 -28.36 -21.09
CA VAL A 170 -5.68 -27.45 -20.12
C VAL A 170 -6.10 -28.21 -18.87
N VAL A 171 -5.78 -27.67 -17.69
CA VAL A 171 -6.26 -28.19 -16.40
C VAL A 171 -7.20 -27.19 -15.75
N LEU A 172 -8.41 -27.63 -15.39
CA LEU A 172 -9.35 -26.88 -14.57
C LEU A 172 -9.37 -27.50 -13.17
N CYS A 173 -9.22 -26.70 -12.12
CA CYS A 173 -9.10 -27.20 -10.76
C CYS A 173 -9.87 -26.33 -9.77
N ASP A 174 -10.88 -26.96 -9.16
CA ASP A 174 -11.57 -26.45 -7.98
C ASP A 174 -11.81 -27.62 -7.01
N VAL A 175 -10.89 -27.78 -6.06
CA VAL A 175 -10.89 -28.91 -5.09
C VAL A 175 -10.95 -28.42 -3.65
N GLU A 176 -11.42 -27.18 -3.44
CA GLU A 176 -11.86 -26.66 -2.14
C GLU A 176 -10.83 -26.84 -1.00
N GLY A 177 -9.59 -26.44 -1.28
CA GLY A 177 -8.46 -26.49 -0.35
C GLY A 177 -7.51 -27.67 -0.55
N GLY A 178 -7.79 -28.58 -1.48
CA GLY A 178 -6.94 -29.70 -1.89
C GLY A 178 -5.74 -29.33 -2.77
N GLU A 179 -5.68 -28.09 -3.26
CA GLU A 179 -4.65 -27.61 -4.19
C GLU A 179 -3.25 -27.44 -3.56
N LEU A 180 -3.16 -27.36 -2.23
CA LEU A 180 -1.94 -27.00 -1.47
C LEU A 180 -0.69 -27.78 -1.88
N ASP A 181 -0.83 -29.11 -2.00
CA ASP A 181 0.26 -30.02 -2.36
C ASP A 181 0.02 -30.70 -3.72
N LEU A 182 -1.07 -30.33 -4.41
CA LEU A 182 -1.55 -31.00 -5.62
C LEU A 182 -0.53 -30.93 -6.77
N PHE A 183 0.07 -29.77 -6.97
CA PHE A 183 1.00 -29.51 -8.08
C PHE A 183 2.46 -29.74 -7.71
N ALA A 184 2.76 -30.09 -6.45
CA ALA A 184 4.14 -30.27 -6.00
C ALA A 184 4.78 -31.48 -6.70
N GLY A 185 5.82 -31.24 -7.50
CA GLY A 185 6.56 -32.30 -8.21
C GLY A 185 5.84 -32.94 -9.40
N ALA A 186 4.67 -32.43 -9.81
CA ALA A 186 3.96 -32.93 -10.99
C ALA A 186 4.62 -32.47 -12.29
N ASP A 187 4.83 -33.39 -13.23
CA ASP A 187 5.27 -33.04 -14.59
C ASP A 187 4.09 -32.46 -15.38
N LEU A 188 4.07 -31.14 -15.52
CA LEU A 188 3.07 -30.40 -16.29
C LEU A 188 3.56 -30.01 -17.68
N ALA A 189 4.69 -30.52 -18.18
CA ALA A 189 5.31 -30.02 -19.42
C ALA A 189 4.36 -29.95 -20.64
N GLY A 190 3.39 -30.88 -20.73
CA GLY A 190 2.36 -30.89 -21.78
C GLY A 190 1.17 -29.95 -21.55
N VAL A 191 1.01 -29.39 -20.35
CA VAL A 191 -0.09 -28.50 -19.96
C VAL A 191 0.25 -27.05 -20.32
N ARG A 192 -0.48 -26.45 -21.26
CA ARG A 192 -0.28 -25.05 -21.67
C ARG A 192 -0.96 -24.05 -20.74
N ALA A 193 -2.03 -24.45 -20.05
CA ALA A 193 -2.79 -23.57 -19.18
C ALA A 193 -3.40 -24.29 -17.97
N VAL A 194 -3.47 -23.58 -16.85
CA VAL A 194 -4.18 -24.02 -15.65
C VAL A 194 -5.17 -22.93 -15.22
N ILE A 195 -6.42 -23.30 -15.05
CA ILE A 195 -7.46 -22.47 -14.43
C ILE A 195 -7.68 -23.05 -13.04
N LEU A 196 -7.42 -22.25 -12.01
CA LEU A 196 -7.39 -22.71 -10.62
C LEU A 196 -8.13 -21.75 -9.71
N GLU A 197 -9.08 -22.26 -8.94
CA GLU A 197 -9.64 -21.54 -7.80
C GLU A 197 -8.75 -21.71 -6.55
N LEU A 198 -8.36 -20.58 -5.94
CA LEU A 198 -7.52 -20.57 -4.74
C LEU A 198 -8.35 -20.33 -3.48
N HIS A 199 -8.06 -21.13 -2.44
CA HIS A 199 -8.73 -21.10 -1.13
C HIS A 199 -7.82 -20.60 0.01
N PRO A 200 -7.34 -19.33 0.00
CA PRO A 200 -6.46 -18.78 1.06
C PRO A 200 -7.11 -18.81 2.45
N ARG A 201 -8.44 -18.88 2.53
CA ARG A 201 -9.16 -19.04 3.81
C ARG A 201 -8.93 -20.41 4.46
N VAL A 202 -8.51 -21.42 3.69
CA VAL A 202 -8.33 -22.80 4.14
C VAL A 202 -6.89 -23.10 4.55
N TYR A 203 -5.89 -22.58 3.81
CA TYR A 203 -4.47 -22.85 4.08
C TYR A 203 -3.59 -21.60 4.21
N GLY A 204 -4.18 -20.40 4.25
CA GLY A 204 -3.48 -19.14 4.46
C GLY A 204 -2.68 -18.65 3.26
N GLU A 205 -2.15 -17.44 3.38
CA GLU A 205 -1.33 -16.80 2.32
C GLU A 205 -0.02 -17.57 2.05
N GLU A 206 0.54 -18.25 3.07
CA GLU A 206 1.71 -19.12 2.91
C GLU A 206 1.41 -20.31 2.02
N GLY A 207 0.27 -20.99 2.24
CA GLY A 207 -0.16 -22.07 1.38
C GLY A 207 -0.51 -21.58 -0.03
N THR A 208 -1.09 -20.39 -0.18
CA THR A 208 -1.29 -19.77 -1.50
C THR A 208 0.05 -19.55 -2.21
N ALA A 209 1.05 -19.03 -1.50
CA ALA A 209 2.38 -18.84 -2.05
C ALA A 209 3.05 -20.16 -2.47
N GLN A 210 2.82 -21.24 -1.73
CA GLN A 210 3.29 -22.59 -2.04
C GLN A 210 2.69 -23.11 -3.35
N VAL A 211 1.37 -23.03 -3.52
CA VAL A 211 0.69 -23.45 -4.77
C VAL A 211 1.20 -22.64 -5.97
N LEU A 212 1.30 -21.32 -5.81
CA LEU A 212 1.86 -20.44 -6.85
C LEU A 212 3.32 -20.76 -7.16
N HIS A 213 4.10 -21.21 -6.17
CA HIS A 213 5.48 -21.63 -6.38
C HIS A 213 5.56 -22.92 -7.18
N ALA A 214 4.75 -23.94 -6.85
CA ALA A 214 4.72 -25.21 -7.56
C ALA A 214 4.39 -25.03 -9.06
N LEU A 215 3.36 -24.23 -9.38
CA LEU A 215 2.99 -23.93 -10.76
C LEU A 215 4.10 -23.19 -11.52
N ARG A 216 4.79 -22.24 -10.87
CA ARG A 216 5.95 -21.56 -11.48
C ARG A 216 7.11 -22.50 -11.76
N GLN A 217 7.43 -23.40 -10.83
CA GLN A 217 8.47 -24.42 -11.07
C GLN A 217 8.13 -25.32 -12.26
N ALA A 218 6.84 -25.56 -12.49
CA ALA A 218 6.35 -26.31 -13.64
C ALA A 218 6.26 -25.49 -14.94
N GLY A 219 6.77 -24.24 -14.95
CA GLY A 219 6.82 -23.36 -16.12
C GLY A 219 5.51 -22.61 -16.40
N LEU A 220 4.61 -22.49 -15.43
CA LEU A 220 3.31 -21.81 -15.56
C LEU A 220 3.30 -20.49 -14.79
N SER A 221 3.06 -19.39 -15.51
CA SER A 221 3.02 -18.03 -14.99
C SER A 221 1.58 -17.53 -14.86
N ARG A 222 1.29 -16.90 -13.72
CA ARG A 222 -0.05 -16.34 -13.44
C ARG A 222 -0.35 -15.14 -14.34
N VAL A 223 -1.48 -15.17 -15.04
CA VAL A 223 -2.04 -14.02 -15.75
C VAL A 223 -2.81 -13.18 -14.75
N VAL A 224 -2.37 -11.94 -14.52
CA VAL A 224 -3.02 -11.03 -13.56
C VAL A 224 -4.23 -10.37 -14.25
N PRO A 225 -5.48 -10.67 -13.83
CA PRO A 225 -6.65 -10.01 -14.39
C PRO A 225 -6.80 -8.58 -13.87
N PRO A 226 -7.51 -7.69 -14.59
CA PRO A 226 -7.78 -6.32 -14.18
C PRO A 226 -8.69 -6.19 -12.94
N ARG A 227 -9.35 -7.28 -12.50
CA ARG A 227 -10.13 -7.36 -11.26
C ARG A 227 -9.81 -8.65 -10.53
N ARG A 228 -9.73 -8.61 -9.20
CA ARG A 228 -9.48 -9.82 -8.39
C ARG A 228 -10.59 -10.85 -8.57
N SER A 229 -10.19 -12.10 -8.74
CA SER A 229 -11.07 -13.26 -8.87
C SER A 229 -10.47 -14.39 -8.03
N SER A 230 -11.28 -15.23 -7.38
CA SER A 230 -10.79 -16.45 -6.75
C SER A 230 -10.24 -17.43 -7.79
N VAL A 231 -10.80 -17.38 -8.99
CA VAL A 231 -10.36 -18.11 -10.19
C VAL A 231 -9.19 -17.40 -10.87
N GLN A 232 -8.04 -18.07 -10.91
CA GLN A 232 -6.80 -17.59 -11.48
C GLN A 232 -6.46 -18.35 -12.75
N LEU A 233 -5.92 -17.65 -13.76
CA LEU A 233 -5.41 -18.25 -14.99
C LEU A 233 -3.89 -18.28 -14.93
N PHE A 234 -3.30 -19.41 -15.29
CA PHE A 234 -1.87 -19.60 -15.47
C PHE A 234 -1.59 -20.07 -16.89
N LEU A 235 -0.62 -19.45 -17.56
CA LEU A 235 -0.20 -19.81 -18.91
C LEU A 235 1.26 -20.25 -18.90
N ARG A 236 1.60 -21.21 -19.76
CA ARG A 236 2.97 -21.71 -19.90
C ARG A 236 3.86 -20.62 -20.47
N ASP A 237 4.93 -20.33 -19.75
CA ASP A 237 5.93 -19.34 -20.11
C ASP A 237 7.22 -20.07 -20.54
N PRO A 238 7.60 -20.03 -21.83
CA PRO A 238 8.75 -20.76 -22.33
C PRO A 238 10.10 -20.31 -21.73
N GLU A 239 10.16 -19.19 -20.99
CA GLU A 239 11.39 -18.68 -20.35
C GLU A 239 11.45 -18.88 -18.82
N ALA A 240 10.44 -19.48 -18.18
CA ALA A 240 10.31 -19.50 -16.70
C ALA A 240 11.09 -20.61 -15.96
N GLY A 241 11.63 -21.61 -16.67
CA GLY A 241 12.30 -22.76 -16.06
C GLY A 241 13.77 -22.52 -15.71
N MET A 242 14.06 -21.93 -14.55
CA MET A 242 15.31 -21.97 -13.76
C MET A 242 15.55 -20.62 -13.07
N GLN A 243 14.85 -20.31 -11.97
CA GLN A 243 15.35 -19.32 -11.01
C GLN A 243 14.90 -19.70 -9.58
N PRO A 244 15.82 -19.81 -8.59
CA PRO A 244 15.42 -19.96 -7.20
C PRO A 244 14.77 -18.66 -6.72
N ALA A 245 13.61 -18.80 -6.06
CA ALA A 245 12.93 -17.68 -5.45
C ALA A 245 13.80 -17.08 -4.33
N LEU A 246 14.10 -15.79 -4.42
CA LEU A 246 14.64 -15.03 -3.29
C LEU A 246 13.66 -15.16 -2.10
N PRO A 247 14.13 -15.45 -0.88
CA PRO A 247 13.25 -15.52 0.28
C PRO A 247 12.67 -14.12 0.55
N ARG A 248 11.38 -13.94 0.29
CA ARG A 248 10.60 -12.84 0.86
C ARG A 248 10.35 -13.21 2.32
N THR A 249 11.31 -12.91 3.18
CA THR A 249 10.99 -12.72 4.58
C THR A 249 10.00 -11.55 4.65
N PRO A 250 8.81 -11.70 5.26
CA PRO A 250 8.19 -10.55 5.89
C PRO A 250 9.28 -10.02 6.82
N ARG A 251 9.77 -8.81 6.58
CA ARG A 251 10.67 -8.17 7.56
C ARG A 251 9.85 -8.04 8.84
N GLY A 252 9.98 -9.03 9.72
CA GLY A 252 9.83 -8.80 11.14
C GLY A 252 10.70 -7.58 11.46
N THR A 253 10.13 -6.68 12.25
CA THR A 253 10.77 -5.51 12.85
C THR A 253 12.28 -5.61 12.76
N ARG A 254 12.90 -4.94 11.77
CA ARG A 254 14.36 -4.73 11.77
C ARG A 254 14.71 -4.29 13.19
N GLY A 255 15.68 -4.95 13.81
CA GLY A 255 16.11 -4.62 15.17
C GLY A 255 16.24 -3.10 15.30
N GLN A 256 15.67 -2.55 16.38
CA GLN A 256 15.67 -1.11 16.65
C GLN A 256 17.07 -0.55 16.41
N ARG A 257 17.17 0.48 15.58
CA ARG A 257 18.44 1.18 15.34
C ARG A 257 18.94 1.73 16.68
N ALA A 258 20.24 1.68 16.91
CA ALA A 258 20.86 2.30 18.08
C ALA A 258 20.58 3.81 18.08
N ARG A 259 20.09 4.33 19.22
CA ARG A 259 19.69 5.73 19.41
C ARG A 259 20.87 6.70 19.15
N PRO A 260 20.64 7.87 18.52
CA PRO A 260 21.56 8.99 18.63
C PRO A 260 21.76 9.34 20.11
N ARG A 261 23.00 9.57 20.53
CA ARG A 261 23.32 10.02 21.89
C ARG A 261 22.65 11.39 22.11
N GLY A 262 21.68 11.49 23.02
CA GLY A 262 21.09 12.76 23.46
C GLY A 262 19.55 12.83 23.57
N ALA A 263 18.79 11.87 23.03
CA ALA A 263 17.33 11.90 23.12
C ALA A 263 16.83 11.48 24.53
N THR A 264 16.09 12.37 25.20
CA THR A 264 15.51 12.13 26.53
C THR A 264 14.10 11.51 26.40
N GLY A 265 13.91 10.28 26.88
CA GLY A 265 12.62 9.59 26.92
C GLY A 265 12.34 8.61 25.74
N PRO A 266 11.26 7.83 25.80
CA PRO A 266 10.79 6.96 24.70
C PRO A 266 10.06 7.73 23.59
N ARG A 267 10.22 7.31 22.34
CA ARG A 267 9.44 7.77 21.19
C ARG A 267 8.14 6.98 21.08
N ILE A 268 7.04 7.69 20.88
CA ILE A 268 5.70 7.16 20.91
C ILE A 268 5.01 7.59 19.63
N LEU A 269 4.68 6.61 18.79
CA LEU A 269 4.00 6.81 17.52
C LEU A 269 2.51 6.53 17.64
N VAL A 270 1.71 7.49 17.20
CA VAL A 270 0.29 7.29 16.90
C VAL A 270 0.11 7.16 15.38
N ALA A 271 -0.57 6.10 14.93
CA ALA A 271 -1.03 5.98 13.54
C ALA A 271 -2.56 5.96 13.44
N THR A 272 -3.11 6.76 12.53
CA THR A 272 -4.56 6.92 12.40
C THR A 272 -5.00 7.10 10.94
N CYS A 273 -6.28 6.86 10.68
CA CYS A 273 -6.93 7.16 9.40
C CYS A 273 -7.99 8.22 9.61
N MET A 274 -8.04 9.24 8.75
CA MET A 274 -9.01 10.32 8.82
C MET A 274 -9.80 10.44 7.51
N ARG A 275 -11.06 10.86 7.63
CA ARG A 275 -11.94 11.26 6.53
C ARG A 275 -12.93 12.28 7.07
N ASP A 276 -12.83 13.52 6.59
CA ASP A 276 -13.68 14.63 7.01
C ASP A 276 -13.72 14.84 8.52
N GLU A 277 -12.54 15.06 9.12
CA GLU A 277 -12.35 15.25 10.56
C GLU A 277 -11.73 16.62 10.90
N GLY A 278 -11.58 17.50 9.91
CA GLY A 278 -10.83 18.75 9.97
C GLY A 278 -11.11 19.61 11.21
N PRO A 279 -12.37 19.80 11.64
CA PRO A 279 -12.69 20.58 12.84
C PRO A 279 -12.02 20.06 14.13
N TYR A 280 -11.69 18.78 14.20
CA TYR A 280 -11.25 18.09 15.43
C TYR A 280 -9.75 17.77 15.45
N VAL A 281 -9.04 17.95 14.33
CA VAL A 281 -7.63 17.56 14.18
C VAL A 281 -6.72 18.31 15.17
N LEU A 282 -6.87 19.64 15.29
CA LEU A 282 -5.97 20.46 16.10
C LEU A 282 -6.07 20.18 17.59
N GLU A 283 -7.29 20.05 18.13
CA GLU A 283 -7.51 19.67 19.53
C GLU A 283 -6.90 18.29 19.81
N TRP A 284 -7.18 17.31 18.94
CA TRP A 284 -6.68 15.95 19.10
C TRP A 284 -5.15 15.90 19.07
N LEU A 285 -4.52 16.59 18.11
CA LEU A 285 -3.06 16.64 17.98
C LEU A 285 -2.43 17.33 19.20
N ALA A 286 -2.97 18.49 19.61
CA ALA A 286 -2.47 19.25 20.74
C ALA A 286 -2.55 18.45 22.06
N TRP A 287 -3.66 17.76 22.28
CA TRP A 287 -3.83 16.90 23.45
C TRP A 287 -2.76 15.79 23.51
N HIS A 288 -2.58 15.07 22.40
CA HIS A 288 -1.64 13.96 22.36
C HIS A 288 -0.18 14.41 22.46
N LYS A 289 0.18 15.55 21.86
CA LYS A 289 1.51 16.16 22.04
C LYS A 289 1.72 16.60 23.50
N ALA A 290 0.73 17.21 24.15
CA ALA A 290 0.81 17.64 25.54
C ALA A 290 1.08 16.49 26.53
N ILE A 291 0.42 15.34 26.33
CA ILE A 291 0.68 14.14 27.17
C ILE A 291 2.01 13.45 26.85
N GLY A 292 2.68 13.81 25.75
CA GLY A 292 4.02 13.33 25.39
C GLY A 292 4.09 12.35 24.23
N VAL A 293 3.08 12.27 23.35
CA VAL A 293 3.22 11.58 22.06
C VAL A 293 4.19 12.37 21.18
N THR A 294 5.16 11.68 20.58
CA THR A 294 6.25 12.33 19.84
C THR A 294 6.01 12.34 18.34
N ASP A 295 5.37 11.30 17.81
CA ASP A 295 5.30 11.03 16.38
C ASP A 295 3.87 10.69 15.95
N PHE A 296 3.46 11.20 14.79
CA PHE A 296 2.14 10.96 14.20
C PHE A 296 2.28 10.58 12.73
N VAL A 297 1.63 9.49 12.33
CA VAL A 297 1.42 9.14 10.92
C VAL A 297 -0.08 9.14 10.66
N VAL A 298 -0.53 10.11 9.85
CA VAL A 298 -1.96 10.30 9.56
C VAL A 298 -2.22 9.94 8.11
N PHE A 299 -3.11 8.97 7.90
CA PHE A 299 -3.56 8.58 6.57
C PHE A 299 -4.91 9.21 6.24
N THR A 300 -5.02 9.99 5.16
CA THR A 300 -6.31 10.53 4.72
C THR A 300 -6.94 9.70 3.60
N ASN A 301 -8.27 9.76 3.54
CA ASN A 301 -9.08 9.10 2.53
C ASN A 301 -10.16 10.08 2.05
N ASP A 302 -10.18 10.36 0.75
CA ASP A 302 -11.24 11.09 0.03
C ASP A 302 -11.90 12.21 0.85
N CYS A 303 -11.09 13.13 1.38
CA CYS A 303 -11.54 14.24 2.20
C CYS A 303 -12.19 15.31 1.31
N THR A 304 -13.28 15.88 1.80
CA THR A 304 -14.10 16.89 1.11
C THR A 304 -14.23 18.18 1.92
N ASP A 305 -13.98 18.10 3.23
CA ASP A 305 -13.99 19.22 4.16
C ASP A 305 -12.65 19.99 4.24
N GLY A 306 -11.60 19.55 3.54
CA GLY A 306 -10.26 20.13 3.63
C GLY A 306 -9.38 19.59 4.75
N THR A 307 -9.76 18.47 5.39
CA THR A 307 -8.93 17.75 6.38
C THR A 307 -7.52 17.47 5.85
N ASP A 308 -7.42 17.02 4.61
CA ASP A 308 -6.17 16.75 3.90
C ASP A 308 -5.33 18.03 3.72
N ALA A 309 -5.97 19.15 3.35
CA ALA A 309 -5.29 20.44 3.22
C ALA A 309 -4.77 20.97 4.57
N LEU A 310 -5.50 20.77 5.67
CA LEU A 310 -5.04 21.10 7.02
C LEU A 310 -3.85 20.22 7.42
N LEU A 311 -3.93 18.91 7.19
CA LEU A 311 -2.85 17.98 7.48
C LEU A 311 -1.62 18.23 6.62
N ASP A 312 -1.79 18.66 5.37
CA ASP A 312 -0.71 19.09 4.48
C ASP A 312 0.07 20.28 5.06
N ARG A 313 -0.61 21.24 5.72
CA ARG A 313 0.07 22.35 6.42
C ARG A 313 0.81 21.90 7.68
N LEU A 314 0.24 20.95 8.42
CA LEU A 314 0.87 20.37 9.60
C LEU A 314 2.09 19.52 9.22
N ASP A 315 2.03 18.78 8.11
CA ASP A 315 3.13 18.02 7.54
C ASP A 315 4.27 18.93 7.06
N ALA A 316 3.94 20.02 6.35
CA ALA A 316 4.92 21.02 5.94
C ALA A 316 5.66 21.68 7.13
N ALA A 317 4.99 21.77 8.28
CA ALA A 317 5.57 22.28 9.52
C ALA A 317 6.31 21.22 10.35
N GLY A 318 6.33 19.94 9.91
CA GLY A 318 6.97 18.84 10.62
C GLY A 318 6.22 18.35 11.86
N GLU A 319 4.92 18.66 11.98
CA GLU A 319 4.12 18.29 13.14
C GLU A 319 3.57 16.87 13.10
N VAL A 320 3.30 16.38 11.88
CA VAL A 320 2.79 15.06 11.54
C VAL A 320 3.47 14.57 10.26
N MET A 321 3.46 13.27 10.00
CA MET A 321 3.66 12.73 8.65
C MET A 321 2.29 12.49 8.03
N HIS A 322 1.89 13.32 7.06
CA HIS A 322 0.63 13.16 6.35
C HIS A 322 0.81 12.36 5.07
N LEU A 323 0.04 11.29 4.91
CA LEU A 323 0.09 10.43 3.73
C LEU A 323 -1.31 10.18 3.18
N PRO A 324 -1.51 10.21 1.86
CA PRO A 324 -2.69 9.59 1.26
C PRO A 324 -2.68 8.10 1.57
N ASN A 325 -3.84 7.51 1.85
CA ASN A 325 -3.90 6.08 2.14
C ASN A 325 -3.58 5.24 0.88
N PRO A 326 -2.56 4.35 0.89
CA PRO A 326 -2.27 3.46 -0.25
C PRO A 326 -3.41 2.49 -0.58
N ALA A 327 -4.43 2.42 0.27
CA ALA A 327 -5.62 1.60 0.04
C ALA A 327 -6.28 1.87 -1.29
N VAL A 328 -6.21 3.09 -1.82
CA VAL A 328 -6.81 3.43 -3.13
C VAL A 328 -6.21 2.62 -4.29
N LEU A 329 -4.99 2.11 -4.12
CA LEU A 329 -4.30 1.27 -5.10
C LEU A 329 -4.67 -0.22 -4.95
N THR A 330 -5.61 -0.55 -4.05
CA THR A 330 -5.92 -1.92 -3.68
C THR A 330 -7.39 -2.12 -3.32
N ASP A 331 -7.83 -3.38 -3.26
CA ASP A 331 -9.13 -3.73 -2.68
C ASP A 331 -9.08 -3.95 -1.14
N ILE A 332 -7.95 -3.63 -0.48
CA ILE A 332 -7.80 -3.83 0.96
C ILE A 332 -8.46 -2.68 1.71
N PRO A 333 -9.26 -2.94 2.77
CA PRO A 333 -9.89 -1.89 3.54
C PRO A 333 -8.88 -0.85 4.05
N MET A 334 -9.27 0.42 3.99
CA MET A 334 -8.42 1.59 4.24
C MET A 334 -7.56 1.46 5.50
N GLN A 335 -8.17 1.18 6.65
CA GLN A 335 -7.45 1.06 7.91
C GLN A 335 -6.48 -0.14 7.94
N HIS A 336 -6.84 -1.26 7.29
CA HIS A 336 -5.95 -2.42 7.22
C HIS A 336 -4.72 -2.13 6.36
N MET A 337 -4.88 -1.36 5.27
CA MET A 337 -3.75 -0.96 4.45
C MET A 337 -2.83 0.01 5.17
N ALA A 338 -3.39 1.04 5.81
CA ALA A 338 -2.64 1.98 6.64
C ALA A 338 -1.78 1.26 7.70
N LEU A 339 -2.34 0.26 8.40
CA LEU A 339 -1.60 -0.53 9.40
C LEU A 339 -0.57 -1.51 8.81
N ARG A 340 -0.66 -1.86 7.53
CA ARG A 340 0.37 -2.62 6.81
C ARG A 340 1.49 -1.71 6.29
N TYR A 341 1.17 -0.46 5.98
CA TYR A 341 2.12 0.53 5.45
C TYR A 341 2.87 1.26 6.58
N ALA A 342 2.22 1.57 7.70
CA ALA A 342 2.83 2.27 8.84
C ALA A 342 4.14 1.62 9.33
N PRO A 343 4.27 0.28 9.46
CA PRO A 343 5.54 -0.37 9.82
C PRO A 343 6.73 -0.05 8.92
N MET A 344 6.46 0.43 7.71
CA MET A 344 7.45 0.73 6.69
C MET A 344 7.89 2.20 6.71
N THR A 345 7.23 3.06 7.48
CA THR A 345 7.62 4.46 7.57
C THR A 345 8.77 4.64 8.55
N ARG A 346 9.54 5.72 8.38
CA ARG A 346 10.63 6.06 9.30
C ARG A 346 10.14 6.30 10.73
N PRO A 347 9.06 7.06 11.00
CA PRO A 347 8.55 7.25 12.35
C PRO A 347 8.29 5.93 13.09
N PHE A 348 7.80 4.90 12.40
CA PHE A 348 7.57 3.60 13.02
C PHE A 348 8.87 2.87 13.36
N ARG A 349 9.86 2.90 12.46
CA ARG A 349 11.18 2.28 12.71
C ARG A 349 11.93 2.92 13.88
N GLU A 350 11.67 4.19 14.15
CA GLU A 350 12.30 4.96 15.23
C GLU A 350 11.51 4.92 16.55
N ALA A 351 10.26 4.46 16.53
CA ALA A 351 9.39 4.44 17.69
C ALA A 351 9.74 3.31 18.69
N ASP A 352 9.66 3.64 19.98
CA ASP A 352 9.75 2.66 21.07
C ASP A 352 8.38 2.07 21.40
N TYR A 353 7.32 2.89 21.26
CA TYR A 353 5.94 2.50 21.50
C TYR A 353 5.04 2.90 20.32
N PHE A 354 4.02 2.09 20.06
CA PHE A 354 3.03 2.32 19.01
C PHE A 354 1.61 2.19 19.54
N ILE A 355 0.70 3.02 19.04
CA ILE A 355 -0.74 2.85 19.20
C ILE A 355 -1.45 3.24 17.91
N SER A 356 -2.47 2.46 17.53
CA SER A 356 -3.43 2.88 16.52
C SER A 356 -4.69 3.36 17.23
N MET A 357 -5.17 4.55 16.89
CA MET A 357 -6.35 5.14 17.52
C MET A 357 -7.05 6.11 16.59
N ASP A 358 -8.32 6.37 16.85
CA ASP A 358 -9.19 7.22 16.03
C ASP A 358 -9.17 8.68 16.56
N VAL A 359 -9.47 9.66 15.71
CA VAL A 359 -9.43 11.10 16.08
C VAL A 359 -10.51 11.50 17.10
N ASP A 360 -11.52 10.65 17.31
CA ASP A 360 -12.53 10.83 18.35
C ASP A 360 -12.14 10.18 19.70
N GLU A 361 -10.91 9.67 19.83
CA GLU A 361 -10.38 9.03 21.02
C GLU A 361 -9.23 9.83 21.65
N PHE A 362 -9.27 9.99 22.98
CA PHE A 362 -8.31 10.78 23.75
C PHE A 362 -7.73 9.93 24.90
N ILE A 363 -6.41 9.80 24.94
CA ILE A 363 -5.72 9.15 26.06
C ILE A 363 -5.72 10.10 27.26
N ASN A 364 -6.42 9.73 28.32
CA ASN A 364 -6.51 10.50 29.56
C ASN A 364 -5.73 9.80 30.68
N ILE A 365 -4.58 10.36 31.06
CA ILE A 365 -3.69 9.82 32.08
C ILE A 365 -4.04 10.45 33.42
N ARG A 366 -4.33 9.59 34.41
CA ARG A 366 -4.84 9.98 35.73
C ARG A 366 -3.78 9.91 36.84
N CYS A 367 -2.59 9.42 36.51
CA CYS A 367 -1.46 9.34 37.44
C CYS A 367 -0.44 10.46 37.17
N GLY A 368 0.34 10.78 38.21
CA GLY A 368 1.39 11.80 38.14
C GLY A 368 0.87 13.16 37.67
N ARG A 369 1.51 13.72 36.65
CA ARG A 369 1.14 15.01 36.03
C ARG A 369 0.31 14.83 34.76
N GLY A 370 -0.24 13.64 34.53
CA GLY A 370 -1.03 13.34 33.32
C GLY A 370 -0.20 13.13 32.06
N ARG A 371 1.08 12.76 32.17
CA ARG A 371 1.96 12.52 31.02
C ARG A 371 2.30 11.05 30.85
N LEU A 372 2.63 10.63 29.63
CA LEU A 372 3.05 9.27 29.31
C LEU A 372 4.31 8.87 30.08
N ALA A 373 5.20 9.84 30.36
CA ALA A 373 6.35 9.61 31.22
C ALA A 373 5.96 9.15 32.63
N ASP A 374 4.93 9.75 33.23
CA ASP A 374 4.43 9.37 34.56
C ASP A 374 3.78 7.98 34.52
N LEU A 375 3.01 7.72 33.46
CA LEU A 375 2.38 6.42 33.23
C LEU A 375 3.42 5.30 33.09
N PHE A 376 4.50 5.55 32.34
CA PHE A 376 5.59 4.58 32.15
C PHE A 376 6.38 4.35 33.44
N ALA A 377 6.64 5.42 34.21
CA ALA A 377 7.27 5.30 35.52
C ALA A 377 6.43 4.44 36.48
N ALA A 378 5.10 4.64 36.49
CA ALA A 378 4.19 3.87 37.32
C ALA A 378 4.02 2.41 36.85
N ALA A 379 4.01 2.16 35.53
CA ALA A 379 3.80 0.83 34.95
C ALA A 379 5.02 -0.10 35.05
N GLY A 380 6.23 0.47 35.12
CA GLY A 380 7.47 -0.25 34.87
C GLY A 380 7.53 -0.79 33.43
N SER A 381 8.36 -1.80 33.17
CA SER A 381 8.50 -2.36 31.82
C SER A 381 7.29 -3.21 31.43
N PHE A 382 6.61 -2.93 30.33
CA PHE A 382 5.51 -3.76 29.80
C PHE A 382 5.68 -3.96 28.29
N ASP A 383 5.02 -5.00 27.76
CA ASP A 383 4.99 -5.29 26.32
C ASP A 383 3.73 -4.71 25.65
N ALA A 384 2.60 -4.74 26.36
CA ALA A 384 1.34 -4.15 25.92
C ALA A 384 0.57 -3.55 27.10
N LEU A 385 -0.08 -2.41 26.87
CA LEU A 385 -0.98 -1.74 27.80
C LEU A 385 -2.31 -1.46 27.09
N SER A 386 -3.36 -2.20 27.45
CA SER A 386 -4.70 -2.02 26.86
C SER A 386 -5.53 -1.03 27.68
N ILE A 387 -5.95 0.03 27.01
CA ILE A 387 -6.68 1.15 27.57
C ILE A 387 -8.16 1.01 27.18
N SER A 388 -9.03 0.84 28.18
CA SER A 388 -10.46 0.65 27.99
C SER A 388 -11.17 1.94 27.57
N GLU A 389 -12.08 1.81 26.59
CA GLU A 389 -12.91 2.92 26.12
C GLU A 389 -13.92 3.37 27.20
N LEU A 390 -14.03 4.68 27.35
CA LEU A 390 -15.01 5.36 28.17
C LEU A 390 -15.83 6.29 27.27
N ASN A 391 -17.03 5.87 26.88
CA ASN A 391 -17.86 6.64 25.95
C ASN A 391 -18.38 7.92 26.60
N HIS A 392 -18.19 9.03 25.91
CA HIS A 392 -18.85 10.31 26.14
C HIS A 392 -20.01 10.45 25.16
N GLY A 393 -21.23 10.53 25.70
CA GLY A 393 -22.44 10.71 24.90
C GLY A 393 -22.55 12.12 24.31
N THR A 394 -23.72 12.43 23.74
CA THR A 394 -23.96 13.77 23.18
C THR A 394 -24.03 14.86 24.22
N ASN A 395 -24.16 14.49 25.51
CA ASN A 395 -24.33 15.43 26.61
C ASN A 395 -25.51 16.39 26.39
N GLY A 396 -26.56 15.89 25.72
CA GLY A 396 -27.76 16.66 25.36
C GLY A 396 -27.58 17.67 24.22
N ARG A 397 -26.40 17.75 23.60
CA ARG A 397 -26.12 18.72 22.54
C ARG A 397 -26.68 18.27 21.20
N ASP A 398 -27.64 19.03 20.69
CA ASP A 398 -28.18 18.85 19.34
C ASP A 398 -27.27 19.47 18.27
N ARG A 399 -26.76 20.68 18.53
CA ARG A 399 -26.01 21.48 17.55
C ARG A 399 -24.50 21.32 17.65
N PHE A 400 -23.83 21.42 16.51
CA PHE A 400 -22.38 21.58 16.45
C PHE A 400 -21.98 23.01 16.82
N GLU A 401 -21.06 23.13 17.77
CA GLU A 401 -20.42 24.38 18.18
C GLU A 401 -18.91 24.17 18.12
N PRO A 402 -18.15 25.05 17.45
CA PRO A 402 -16.69 24.99 17.53
C PRO A 402 -16.22 25.21 18.97
N GLY A 403 -15.22 24.42 19.37
CA GLY A 403 -14.67 24.46 20.72
C GLY A 403 -14.08 23.10 21.08
N TRP A 404 -13.56 23.00 22.29
CA TRP A 404 -12.95 21.78 22.81
C TRP A 404 -14.00 20.69 23.02
N VAL A 405 -13.96 19.62 22.24
CA VAL A 405 -14.84 18.44 22.36
C VAL A 405 -14.82 17.90 23.79
N ILE A 406 -13.66 17.89 24.43
CA ILE A 406 -13.51 17.38 25.81
C ILE A 406 -14.28 18.22 26.84
N ASP A 407 -14.38 19.54 26.62
CA ASP A 407 -15.13 20.47 27.49
C ASP A 407 -16.62 20.43 27.13
N CYS A 408 -16.92 20.38 25.83
CA CYS A 408 -18.27 20.30 25.29
C CYS A 408 -19.03 19.04 25.71
N HIS A 409 -18.33 17.94 25.96
CA HIS A 409 -18.90 16.64 26.24
C HIS A 409 -18.38 16.05 27.56
N ALA A 410 -18.40 16.85 28.62
CA ALA A 410 -17.81 16.54 29.93
C ALA A 410 -18.51 15.45 30.77
N ARG A 411 -19.57 14.77 30.29
CA ARG A 411 -20.14 13.60 30.97
C ARG A 411 -19.99 12.33 30.12
N HIS A 412 -19.77 11.22 30.81
CA HIS A 412 -19.48 9.91 30.22
C HIS A 412 -20.30 8.79 30.84
N GLN A 413 -20.22 7.60 30.25
CA GLN A 413 -20.80 6.37 30.82
C GLN A 413 -20.19 6.01 32.18
N SER A 414 -20.92 5.26 33.01
CA SER A 414 -20.38 4.80 34.30
C SER A 414 -19.12 3.94 34.11
N GLU A 415 -18.10 4.20 34.93
CA GLU A 415 -16.87 3.39 35.06
C GLU A 415 -17.10 2.07 35.79
N ARG A 416 -18.25 1.92 36.46
CA ARG A 416 -18.65 0.72 37.20
C ARG A 416 -19.97 0.17 36.65
N PRO A 417 -20.03 -0.21 35.36
CA PRO A 417 -21.24 -0.76 34.78
C PRO A 417 -21.59 -2.12 35.41
N GLY A 418 -22.85 -2.53 35.33
CA GLY A 418 -23.25 -3.91 35.66
C GLY A 418 -22.59 -4.93 34.70
N LYS A 419 -22.47 -6.19 35.14
CA LYS A 419 -21.76 -7.29 34.44
C LYS A 419 -22.06 -7.35 32.93
N TRP A 420 -23.32 -7.24 32.53
CA TRP A 420 -23.75 -7.33 31.12
C TRP A 420 -23.30 -6.16 30.23
N LYS A 421 -22.91 -5.03 30.82
CA LYS A 421 -22.44 -3.81 30.12
C LYS A 421 -20.95 -3.54 30.38
N ALA A 422 -20.26 -4.46 31.04
CA ALA A 422 -18.88 -4.28 31.47
C ALA A 422 -17.86 -4.57 30.37
N ARG A 423 -18.22 -5.32 29.33
CA ARG A 423 -17.31 -5.59 28.20
C ARG A 423 -17.17 -4.34 27.34
N ARG A 424 -15.96 -3.78 27.28
CA ARG A 424 -15.63 -2.54 26.54
C ARG A 424 -14.46 -2.76 25.60
N GLY A 425 -14.51 -2.07 24.46
CA GLY A 425 -13.40 -2.04 23.51
C GLY A 425 -12.13 -1.46 24.14
N VAL A 426 -10.98 -1.79 23.56
CA VAL A 426 -9.69 -1.21 23.95
C VAL A 426 -8.95 -0.66 22.75
N LYS A 427 -8.02 0.26 23.02
CA LYS A 427 -6.83 0.48 22.20
C LYS A 427 -5.61 0.08 23.00
N THR A 428 -4.57 -0.42 22.34
CA THR A 428 -3.42 -0.99 23.03
C THR A 428 -2.15 -0.27 22.61
N LEU A 429 -1.47 0.32 23.60
CA LEU A 429 -0.11 0.82 23.46
C LEU A 429 0.85 -0.37 23.53
N VAL A 430 1.59 -0.62 22.45
CA VAL A 430 2.50 -1.76 22.33
C VAL A 430 3.94 -1.29 22.31
N ARG A 431 4.81 -1.98 23.04
CA ARG A 431 6.27 -1.78 22.98
C ARG A 431 6.82 -2.46 21.74
N LEU A 432 7.50 -1.70 20.89
CA LEU A 432 8.12 -2.20 19.66
C LEU A 432 9.51 -2.80 19.95
N GLY A 433 10.00 -3.60 19.00
CA GLY A 433 11.38 -4.12 18.99
C GLY A 433 11.66 -5.31 19.92
N HIS A 434 10.80 -5.58 20.90
CA HIS A 434 10.99 -6.70 21.83
C HIS A 434 10.44 -8.04 21.29
N TRP A 435 9.27 -8.00 20.64
CA TRP A 435 8.60 -9.19 20.10
C TRP A 435 8.15 -8.96 18.65
N PRO A 436 8.13 -10.00 17.80
CA PRO A 436 7.44 -9.92 16.52
C PRO A 436 5.94 -9.75 16.77
N VAL A 437 5.38 -8.67 16.26
CA VAL A 437 3.96 -8.31 16.42
C VAL A 437 3.30 -8.04 15.08
N ARG A 438 2.07 -8.52 14.91
CA ARG A 438 1.17 -8.06 13.85
C ARG A 438 0.26 -6.98 14.42
N LEU A 439 0.30 -5.80 13.80
CA LEU A 439 -0.50 -4.65 14.24
C LEU A 439 -1.97 -4.80 13.84
N ARG A 440 -2.87 -4.39 14.73
CA ARG A 440 -4.30 -4.21 14.45
C ARG A 440 -4.79 -2.97 15.18
N ASN A 441 -5.97 -2.49 14.79
CA ASN A 441 -6.57 -1.27 15.33
C ASN A 441 -6.75 -1.31 16.87
N HIS A 442 -7.22 -2.42 17.42
CA HIS A 442 -7.53 -2.50 18.86
C HIS A 442 -6.41 -3.08 19.73
N ARG A 443 -5.70 -4.09 19.21
CA ARG A 443 -4.64 -4.80 19.93
C ARG A 443 -3.63 -5.47 18.99
N PRO A 444 -2.37 -5.65 19.40
CA PRO A 444 -1.41 -6.42 18.61
C PRO A 444 -1.68 -7.93 18.72
N ASP A 445 -1.27 -8.69 17.70
CA ASP A 445 -1.07 -10.13 17.81
C ASP A 445 0.43 -10.40 17.99
N PHE A 446 0.83 -10.91 19.16
CA PHE A 446 2.20 -11.35 19.41
C PHE A 446 2.43 -12.69 18.72
N LEU A 447 3.47 -12.77 17.89
CA LEU A 447 3.79 -13.98 17.10
C LEU A 447 4.76 -14.92 17.83
N THR A 448 4.98 -14.70 19.13
CA THR A 448 5.88 -15.47 20.00
C THR A 448 5.11 -16.41 20.93
N ARG A 449 5.78 -17.46 21.43
CA ARG A 449 5.29 -18.33 22.52
C ARG A 449 5.81 -17.92 23.91
N GLY A 450 6.59 -16.84 24.02
CA GLY A 450 7.19 -16.36 25.28
C GLY A 450 6.23 -15.55 26.18
N PRO A 451 6.60 -15.28 27.45
CA PRO A 451 5.75 -14.56 28.39
C PRO A 451 5.69 -13.06 28.04
N VAL A 452 4.57 -12.62 27.48
CA VAL A 452 4.28 -11.20 27.18
C VAL A 452 3.67 -10.52 28.41
N ARG A 453 4.31 -9.51 28.99
CA ARG A 453 3.73 -8.74 30.10
C ARG A 453 2.69 -7.74 29.58
N TRP A 454 1.42 -8.05 29.82
CA TRP A 454 0.28 -7.29 29.32
C TRP A 454 -0.51 -6.66 30.47
N LEU A 455 -0.66 -5.34 30.44
CA LEU A 455 -1.32 -4.55 31.47
C LEU A 455 -2.70 -4.02 31.02
N ASP A 456 -3.61 -3.83 31.98
CA ASP A 456 -4.83 -3.04 31.81
C ASP A 456 -4.62 -1.56 32.17
N GLY A 457 -5.63 -0.71 31.96
CA GLY A 457 -5.55 0.73 32.26
C GLY A 457 -5.41 1.09 33.76
N SER A 458 -5.42 0.10 34.66
CA SER A 458 -5.05 0.26 36.10
C SER A 458 -3.71 -0.37 36.43
N LEU A 459 -2.92 -0.69 35.41
CA LEU A 459 -1.57 -1.26 35.49
C LEU A 459 -1.54 -2.67 36.12
N ARG A 460 -2.66 -3.40 36.07
CA ARG A 460 -2.73 -4.79 36.52
C ARG A 460 -2.45 -5.73 35.35
N GLU A 461 -1.78 -6.83 35.61
CA GLU A 461 -1.55 -7.84 34.58
C GLU A 461 -2.85 -8.53 34.15
N THR A 462 -3.00 -8.76 32.85
CA THR A 462 -4.17 -9.41 32.26
C THR A 462 -3.76 -10.42 31.19
N ALA A 463 -4.39 -11.59 31.22
CA ALA A 463 -4.20 -12.63 30.21
C ALA A 463 -5.31 -12.62 29.14
N VAL A 464 -6.37 -11.82 29.30
CA VAL A 464 -7.59 -11.88 28.45
C VAL A 464 -7.28 -11.79 26.95
N PHE A 465 -6.39 -10.88 26.55
CA PHE A 465 -6.02 -10.68 25.15
C PHE A 465 -5.00 -11.67 24.62
N ARG A 466 -4.30 -12.36 25.52
CA ARG A 466 -3.39 -13.46 25.20
C ARG A 466 -4.16 -14.76 24.98
N ASP A 467 -5.14 -15.03 25.85
CA ASP A 467 -5.91 -16.26 25.86
C ASP A 467 -6.97 -16.30 24.74
N ASP A 468 -7.55 -15.14 24.38
CA ASP A 468 -8.51 -15.02 23.28
C ASP A 468 -8.01 -14.04 22.20
N PRO A 469 -7.35 -14.54 21.13
CA PRO A 469 -6.90 -13.71 20.02
C PRO A 469 -8.04 -13.20 19.12
N MET A 470 -9.30 -13.42 19.45
CA MET A 470 -10.44 -12.82 18.76
C MET A 470 -11.09 -11.68 19.56
N THR A 471 -10.72 -11.52 20.85
CA THR A 471 -11.29 -10.46 21.67
C THR A 471 -10.68 -9.08 21.35
N ASN A 472 -11.54 -8.07 21.21
CA ASN A 472 -11.15 -6.65 21.08
C ASN A 472 -11.55 -5.84 22.32
N GLY A 473 -11.95 -6.49 23.41
CA GLY A 473 -12.41 -5.83 24.61
C GLY A 473 -12.45 -6.75 25.83
N HIS A 474 -12.51 -6.16 27.03
CA HIS A 474 -12.57 -6.91 28.29
C HIS A 474 -13.54 -6.27 29.28
N ASP A 475 -13.69 -6.91 30.43
CA ASP A 475 -14.44 -6.36 31.57
C ASP A 475 -13.73 -5.13 32.15
N CYS A 476 -14.29 -3.94 31.90
CA CYS A 476 -13.66 -2.68 32.26
C CYS A 476 -13.74 -2.31 33.74
N ARG A 477 -14.41 -3.12 34.56
CA ARG A 477 -14.65 -2.77 35.97
C ARG A 477 -13.32 -2.72 36.73
N GLY A 478 -12.98 -1.52 37.21
CA GLY A 478 -11.73 -1.26 37.92
C GLY A 478 -10.51 -1.19 37.02
N THR A 479 -10.66 -0.98 35.70
CA THR A 479 -9.53 -0.87 34.75
C THR A 479 -9.18 0.58 34.38
N TYR A 480 -9.72 1.58 35.07
CA TYR A 480 -9.59 3.02 34.73
C TYR A 480 -8.70 3.83 35.69
N GLY A 481 -7.93 3.17 36.56
CA GLY A 481 -7.18 3.81 37.64
C GLY A 481 -6.03 4.71 37.18
N ALA A 482 -5.22 4.28 36.21
CA ALA A 482 -4.03 5.02 35.78
C ALA A 482 -4.20 5.72 34.43
N VAL A 483 -4.92 5.09 33.50
CA VAL A 483 -5.16 5.63 32.16
C VAL A 483 -6.52 5.18 31.62
N VAL A 484 -7.18 6.06 30.87
CA VAL A 484 -8.50 5.86 30.27
C VAL A 484 -8.49 6.33 28.83
N LEU A 485 -9.27 5.69 27.97
CA LEU A 485 -9.49 6.14 26.60
C LEU A 485 -10.86 6.83 26.51
N ASN A 486 -10.89 8.15 26.62
CA ASN A 486 -12.12 8.90 26.45
C ASN A 486 -12.55 8.83 24.98
N HIS A 487 -13.77 8.35 24.70
CA HIS A 487 -14.26 8.15 23.34
C HIS A 487 -15.47 9.04 23.03
N TYR A 488 -15.31 10.01 22.13
CA TYR A 488 -16.31 10.99 21.72
C TYR A 488 -16.99 10.61 20.40
N ALA A 489 -17.43 9.35 20.30
CA ALA A 489 -17.89 8.75 19.05
C ALA A 489 -19.09 9.46 18.39
N LEU A 490 -19.90 10.17 19.18
CA LEU A 490 -21.12 10.84 18.74
C LEU A 490 -20.97 12.36 18.60
N ARG A 491 -20.21 13.01 19.49
CA ARG A 491 -20.14 14.48 19.61
C ARG A 491 -21.55 15.08 19.74
N SER A 492 -21.93 16.10 18.99
CA SER A 492 -23.33 16.59 18.92
C SER A 492 -24.21 15.72 18.00
N VAL A 493 -25.54 15.89 18.04
CA VAL A 493 -26.43 15.23 17.07
C VAL A 493 -26.09 15.63 15.63
N ASP A 494 -25.80 16.91 15.38
CA ASP A 494 -25.28 17.38 14.08
C ASP A 494 -24.04 16.58 13.65
N GLY A 495 -23.05 16.43 14.54
CA GLY A 495 -21.83 15.67 14.25
C GLY A 495 -22.07 14.19 13.99
N PHE A 496 -22.98 13.57 14.75
CA PHE A 496 -23.41 12.19 14.49
C PHE A 496 -24.08 12.05 13.12
N LEU A 497 -24.90 13.00 12.70
CA LEU A 497 -25.57 12.96 11.39
C LEU A 497 -24.59 13.16 10.23
N VAL A 498 -23.56 14.00 10.40
CA VAL A 498 -22.44 14.06 9.45
C VAL A 498 -21.74 12.71 9.34
N LYS A 499 -21.50 12.03 10.48
CA LYS A 499 -20.95 10.67 10.50
C LYS A 499 -21.86 9.65 9.81
N VAL A 500 -23.18 9.78 9.94
CA VAL A 500 -24.16 8.94 9.23
C VAL A 500 -24.10 9.17 7.71
N ALA A 501 -24.00 10.44 7.29
CA ALA A 501 -23.98 10.84 5.89
C ALA A 501 -22.69 10.43 5.16
N ARG A 502 -21.53 10.48 5.81
CA ARG A 502 -20.25 10.11 5.19
C ARG A 502 -19.98 8.59 5.16
N GLY A 503 -20.64 7.82 6.02
CA GLY A 503 -20.40 6.38 6.22
C GLY A 503 -19.21 6.07 7.15
N ASP A 504 -18.87 4.79 7.31
CA ASP A 504 -17.72 4.34 8.10
C ASP A 504 -16.40 4.47 7.30
N VAL A 505 -15.29 4.84 7.96
CA VAL A 505 -13.96 5.05 7.34
C VAL A 505 -13.42 3.76 6.69
N ILE A 506 -13.86 2.58 7.15
CA ILE A 506 -13.46 1.27 6.64
C ILE A 506 -14.49 0.75 5.63
N ARG A 507 -15.77 1.13 5.79
CA ARG A 507 -16.92 0.68 4.97
C ARG A 507 -17.88 1.83 4.66
N PRO A 508 -17.70 2.54 3.53
CA PRO A 508 -18.56 3.65 3.13
C PRO A 508 -20.04 3.27 2.99
N ASP A 509 -20.33 1.98 2.71
CA ASP A 509 -21.67 1.39 2.59
C ASP A 509 -22.34 1.12 3.95
N LYS A 510 -21.61 1.25 5.06
CA LYS A 510 -22.08 0.94 6.40
C LYS A 510 -22.22 2.22 7.24
N SER A 511 -23.43 2.75 7.31
CA SER A 511 -23.73 3.86 8.21
C SER A 511 -23.97 3.39 9.66
N PRO A 512 -23.62 4.21 10.68
CA PRO A 512 -24.01 3.99 12.06
C PRO A 512 -25.53 3.76 12.21
N SER A 513 -25.90 2.73 12.98
CA SER A 513 -27.30 2.36 13.20
C SER A 513 -27.92 3.05 14.42
N ARG A 514 -29.24 3.01 14.55
CA ARG A 514 -29.97 3.46 15.77
C ARG A 514 -29.48 2.73 17.03
N HIS A 515 -29.12 1.45 16.89
CA HIS A 515 -28.50 0.68 17.97
C HIS A 515 -27.11 1.24 18.33
N TYR A 516 -26.30 1.60 17.33
CA TYR A 516 -25.01 2.25 17.57
C TYR A 516 -25.18 3.54 18.38
N PHE A 517 -26.09 4.43 17.98
CA PHE A 517 -26.38 5.67 18.72
C PHE A 517 -26.76 5.39 20.18
N ARG A 518 -27.72 4.48 20.44
CA ARG A 518 -28.13 4.11 21.81
C ARG A 518 -27.01 3.45 22.63
N SER A 519 -26.11 2.72 21.98
CA SER A 519 -24.99 2.07 22.67
C SER A 519 -23.94 3.09 23.13
N ARG A 520 -23.67 4.12 22.30
CA ARG A 520 -22.63 5.13 22.51
C ARG A 520 -23.13 6.37 23.26
N ASN A 521 -24.43 6.71 23.19
CA ASN A 521 -24.97 7.88 23.89
C ASN A 521 -25.14 7.61 25.39
N ARG A 522 -24.08 7.82 26.16
CA ARG A 522 -24.00 7.53 27.60
C ARG A 522 -23.31 8.69 28.33
N HIS A 523 -23.97 9.27 29.31
CA HIS A 523 -23.49 10.47 30.02
C HIS A 523 -23.91 10.46 31.51
N HIS A 524 -23.85 9.28 32.14
CA HIS A 524 -24.30 9.04 33.51
C HIS A 524 -23.42 9.69 34.59
N SER A 525 -22.16 10.00 34.30
CA SER A 525 -21.19 10.50 35.27
C SER A 525 -20.49 11.74 34.71
N ALA A 526 -20.33 12.78 35.53
CA ALA A 526 -19.52 13.93 35.17
C ALA A 526 -18.03 13.59 35.24
N VAL A 527 -17.24 14.17 34.34
CA VAL A 527 -15.78 14.17 34.43
C VAL A 527 -15.40 14.90 35.72
N LEU A 528 -14.78 14.18 36.65
CA LEU A 528 -14.41 14.73 37.96
C LEU A 528 -13.19 15.68 37.89
N GLN A 529 -12.44 15.68 36.78
CA GLN A 529 -11.34 16.62 36.51
C GLN A 529 -11.20 16.86 35.01
N PRO A 530 -11.20 18.13 34.50
CA PRO A 530 -10.61 18.40 33.19
C PRO A 530 -9.18 17.86 33.25
N GLY A 531 -8.85 16.90 32.37
CA GLY A 531 -7.68 16.04 32.57
C GLY A 531 -6.40 16.86 32.79
N LEU A 532 -5.48 16.32 33.60
CA LEU A 532 -4.24 17.00 34.05
C LEU A 532 -3.42 17.64 32.91
N ALA A 533 -3.60 17.18 31.67
CA ALA A 533 -2.95 17.68 30.47
C ALA A 533 -3.64 18.89 29.80
N ARG A 534 -4.85 19.28 30.20
CA ARG A 534 -5.68 20.30 29.53
C ARG A 534 -4.96 21.66 29.36
N PRO A 535 -4.27 22.22 30.37
CA PRO A 535 -3.55 23.49 30.19
C PRO A 535 -2.40 23.39 29.21
N LEU A 536 -1.67 22.25 29.20
CA LEU A 536 -0.59 22.02 28.26
C LEU A 536 -1.10 21.83 26.83
N ALA A 537 -2.24 21.15 26.67
CA ALA A 537 -2.91 21.00 25.38
C ALA A 537 -3.35 22.37 24.82
N GLU A 538 -3.77 23.29 25.68
CA GLU A 538 -4.16 24.65 25.33
C GLU A 538 -2.99 25.45 24.72
N ILE A 539 -1.83 25.39 25.37
CA ILE A 539 -0.59 26.01 24.89
C ILE A 539 -0.19 25.42 23.54
N GLU A 540 -0.23 24.08 23.43
CA GLU A 540 0.14 23.40 22.20
C GLU A 540 -0.84 23.69 21.05
N HIS A 541 -2.14 23.79 21.34
CA HIS A 541 -3.15 24.18 20.36
C HIS A 541 -2.91 25.59 19.82
N ALA A 542 -2.60 26.55 20.69
CA ALA A 542 -2.24 27.91 20.29
C ALA A 542 -0.98 27.93 19.41
N ARG A 543 0.03 27.12 19.75
CA ARG A 543 1.25 26.97 18.94
C ARG A 543 0.95 26.42 17.55
N LEU A 544 0.12 25.38 17.45
CA LEU A 544 -0.29 24.80 16.17
C LEU A 544 -1.04 25.80 15.30
N LEU A 545 -1.97 26.58 15.88
CA LEU A 545 -2.69 27.64 15.15
C LEU A 545 -1.77 28.74 14.61
N ALA A 546 -0.66 29.04 15.31
CA ALA A 546 0.32 30.03 14.89
C ALA A 546 1.19 29.57 13.70
N LEU A 547 1.13 28.30 13.30
CA LEU A 547 1.87 27.79 12.15
C LEU A 547 1.33 28.36 10.82
N PRO A 548 2.21 28.61 9.82
CA PRO A 548 1.81 29.24 8.55
C PRO A 548 0.63 28.55 7.85
N GLY A 549 -0.50 29.27 7.78
CA GLY A 549 -1.71 28.83 7.09
C GLY A 549 -2.56 27.79 7.83
N VAL A 550 -2.14 27.30 9.00
CA VAL A 550 -2.89 26.28 9.77
C VAL A 550 -4.22 26.84 10.28
N ALA A 551 -4.23 28.04 10.88
CA ALA A 551 -5.47 28.66 11.35
C ALA A 551 -6.49 28.88 10.23
N ALA A 552 -6.04 29.34 9.05
CA ALA A 552 -6.91 29.54 7.90
C ALA A 552 -7.46 28.21 7.35
N ALA A 553 -6.62 27.18 7.26
CA ALA A 553 -7.04 25.85 6.81
C ALA A 553 -8.04 25.21 7.79
N HIS A 554 -7.82 25.36 9.11
CA HIS A 554 -8.75 24.87 10.13
C HIS A 554 -10.09 25.61 10.08
N ALA A 555 -10.08 26.93 9.96
CA ALA A 555 -11.30 27.72 9.78
C ALA A 555 -12.10 27.27 8.54
N ALA A 556 -11.42 27.02 7.41
CA ALA A 556 -12.05 26.49 6.20
C ALA A 556 -12.68 25.11 6.42
N CYS A 557 -12.05 24.24 7.21
CA CYS A 557 -12.63 22.95 7.60
C CYS A 557 -13.92 23.13 8.41
N VAL A 558 -13.90 24.04 9.39
CA VAL A 558 -15.07 24.34 10.24
C VAL A 558 -16.23 24.87 9.42
N GLU A 559 -15.98 25.79 8.49
CA GLU A 559 -17.01 26.34 7.59
C GLU A 559 -17.61 25.24 6.70
N ARG A 560 -16.79 24.44 6.02
CA ARG A 560 -17.29 23.32 5.19
C ARG A 560 -18.08 22.29 6.00
N TYR A 561 -17.68 22.06 7.25
CA TYR A 561 -18.42 21.19 8.16
C TYR A 561 -19.81 21.76 8.51
N ARG A 562 -19.91 23.09 8.71
CA ARG A 562 -21.20 23.80 8.91
C ARG A 562 -22.09 23.71 7.67
N ASP A 563 -21.53 23.92 6.48
CA ASP A 563 -22.25 23.78 5.21
C ASP A 563 -22.80 22.36 5.04
N ARG A 564 -21.98 21.35 5.37
CA ARG A 564 -22.41 19.94 5.32
C ARG A 564 -23.54 19.65 6.30
N ILE A 565 -23.50 20.23 7.50
CA ILE A 565 -24.60 20.12 8.48
C ILE A 565 -25.89 20.75 7.91
N ALA A 566 -25.80 21.93 7.29
CA ALA A 566 -26.94 22.61 6.68
C ALA A 566 -27.54 21.78 5.53
N GLU A 567 -26.70 21.19 4.68
CA GLU A 567 -27.13 20.28 3.62
C GLU A 567 -27.86 19.05 4.18
N ILE A 568 -27.26 18.37 5.17
CA ILE A 568 -27.85 17.18 5.80
C ILE A 568 -29.16 17.53 6.51
N ALA A 569 -29.28 18.73 7.10
CA ALA A 569 -30.51 19.17 7.75
C ALA A 569 -31.71 19.23 6.77
N ALA A 570 -31.47 19.44 5.48
CA ALA A 570 -32.51 19.43 4.45
C ALA A 570 -32.97 18.01 4.05
N TRP A 571 -32.23 16.96 4.41
CA TRP A 571 -32.57 15.59 4.02
C TRP A 571 -33.77 15.05 4.82
N PRO A 572 -34.73 14.35 4.18
CA PRO A 572 -35.84 13.70 4.88
C PRO A 572 -35.37 12.74 5.98
N GLN A 573 -34.33 11.96 5.71
CA GLN A 573 -33.75 10.99 6.65
C GLN A 573 -33.16 11.66 7.91
N SER A 574 -32.68 12.91 7.79
CA SER A 574 -32.18 13.68 8.93
C SER A 574 -33.30 14.04 9.90
N ARG A 575 -34.47 14.42 9.36
CA ARG A 575 -35.68 14.66 10.16
C ARG A 575 -36.12 13.39 10.87
N ASP A 576 -36.14 12.25 10.17
CA ASP A 576 -36.49 10.95 10.77
C ASP A 576 -35.55 10.57 11.91
N TRP A 577 -34.24 10.82 11.77
CA TRP A 577 -33.27 10.60 12.83
C TRP A 577 -33.52 11.48 14.04
N ARG A 578 -33.73 12.79 13.84
CA ARG A 578 -33.98 13.73 14.94
C ARG A 578 -35.28 13.43 15.67
N ASN A 579 -36.35 13.09 14.94
CA ASN A 579 -37.63 12.66 15.51
C ASN A 579 -37.42 11.39 16.35
N TRP A 580 -36.77 10.39 15.77
CA TRP A 580 -36.48 9.15 16.49
C TRP A 580 -35.63 9.39 17.75
N ILE A 581 -34.59 10.23 17.69
CA ILE A 581 -33.77 10.59 18.86
C ILE A 581 -34.66 11.24 19.92
N ARG A 582 -35.48 12.23 19.56
CA ARG A 582 -36.40 12.92 20.48
C ARG A 582 -37.38 11.98 21.16
N GLU A 583 -37.90 11.00 20.43
CA GLU A 583 -38.88 10.02 20.92
C GLU A 583 -38.25 8.89 21.76
N ASN A 584 -37.01 8.50 21.47
CA ASN A 584 -36.39 7.27 22.01
C ASN A 584 -35.22 7.53 22.96
N VAL A 585 -34.77 8.76 23.07
CA VAL A 585 -33.69 9.19 23.96
C VAL A 585 -34.33 10.16 24.95
N PRO A 586 -34.55 9.75 26.21
CA PRO A 586 -35.25 10.59 27.18
C PRO A 586 -34.49 11.92 27.36
N PRO A 587 -35.19 13.07 27.42
CA PRO A 587 -34.59 14.34 27.76
C PRO A 587 -34.16 14.29 29.23
N GLU A 588 -32.90 13.93 29.51
CA GLU A 588 -32.31 14.16 30.82
C GLU A 588 -31.92 15.64 30.93
N ALA A 589 -32.30 16.28 32.04
CA ALA A 589 -32.04 17.69 32.30
C ALA A 589 -30.54 18.01 32.20
N VAL A 590 -30.16 18.69 31.12
CA VAL A 590 -28.93 19.48 31.05
C VAL A 590 -29.34 20.87 31.54
N PRO A 591 -28.71 21.44 32.58
CA PRO A 591 -28.83 22.87 32.82
C PRO A 591 -28.38 23.57 31.53
N ALA A 592 -29.30 24.29 30.90
CA ALA A 592 -28.89 25.33 29.97
C ALA A 592 -27.91 26.25 30.73
N ASP A 593 -26.85 26.69 30.07
CA ASP A 593 -25.94 27.75 30.55
C ASP A 593 -24.64 27.32 31.28
N ALA A 594 -23.98 26.24 30.84
CA ALA A 594 -22.52 26.19 30.96
C ALA A 594 -21.91 26.77 29.67
N PRO A 595 -21.41 28.03 29.66
CA PRO A 595 -20.80 28.61 28.46
C PRO A 595 -19.63 27.74 27.99
N CYS A 596 -19.54 27.53 26.68
CA CYS A 596 -18.34 27.03 26.03
C CYS A 596 -17.23 28.09 26.18
N GLY A 597 -16.47 28.01 27.26
CA GLY A 597 -15.42 28.96 27.62
C GLY A 597 -15.74 29.71 28.91
N GLY A 598 -15.37 29.12 30.05
CA GLY A 598 -15.21 29.89 31.29
C GLY A 598 -13.78 30.39 31.35
N GLU A 599 -13.59 31.71 31.51
CA GLU A 599 -12.30 32.24 31.93
C GLU A 599 -11.83 31.51 33.20
N PRO A 600 -10.53 31.21 33.35
CA PRO A 600 -10.01 30.51 34.51
C PRO A 600 -10.15 31.41 35.74
N SER A 601 -11.21 31.20 36.51
CA SER A 601 -11.35 31.81 37.83
C SER A 601 -10.43 31.08 38.81
N GLY A 602 -9.39 31.79 39.26
CA GLY A 602 -8.59 31.40 40.43
C GLY A 602 -7.17 30.93 40.12
N LEU A 603 -6.31 31.83 39.63
CA LEU A 603 -4.87 31.76 39.89
C LEU A 603 -4.49 32.99 40.72
N SER A 604 -3.92 32.75 41.89
CA SER A 604 -3.40 33.77 42.80
C SER A 604 -2.39 34.67 42.09
N GLN A 605 -2.48 35.97 42.36
CA GLN A 605 -1.75 37.07 41.73
C GLN A 605 -0.24 37.15 42.03
N ASP A 606 0.48 36.02 42.18
CA ASP A 606 1.91 36.05 42.46
C ASP A 606 2.71 35.19 41.47
N ALA A 607 2.92 35.73 40.26
CA ALA A 607 4.00 35.33 39.35
C ALA A 607 4.40 36.54 38.48
N PRO A 608 5.70 36.73 38.18
CA PRO A 608 6.22 38.00 37.67
C PRO A 608 5.78 38.26 36.22
N ALA A 609 5.46 39.51 35.93
CA ALA A 609 4.99 39.99 34.64
C ALA A 609 5.99 39.66 33.51
N ALA A 610 5.57 38.80 32.59
CA ALA A 610 6.23 38.63 31.30
C ALA A 610 5.86 39.83 30.41
N ALA A 611 6.87 40.50 29.86
CA ALA A 611 6.72 41.71 29.07
C ALA A 611 5.77 41.52 27.89
N ALA A 612 4.83 42.46 27.74
CA ALA A 612 3.90 42.52 26.61
C ALA A 612 4.66 42.64 25.29
N VAL A 613 4.48 41.65 24.42
CA VAL A 613 4.89 41.73 23.01
C VAL A 613 3.85 42.59 22.29
N PRO A 614 4.23 43.67 21.57
CA PRO A 614 3.28 44.51 20.86
C PRO A 614 2.63 43.72 19.72
N ALA A 615 1.33 43.95 19.53
CA ALA A 615 0.53 43.35 18.46
C ALA A 615 1.19 43.60 17.09
N PRO A 616 1.27 42.59 16.20
CA PRO A 616 1.75 42.81 14.85
C PRO A 616 0.79 43.73 14.10
N ALA A 617 1.36 44.71 13.40
CA ALA A 617 0.63 45.66 12.57
C ALA A 617 -0.28 44.91 11.58
N SER A 618 -1.51 45.43 11.42
CA SER A 618 -2.50 44.97 10.46
C SER A 618 -1.88 44.75 9.08
N ALA A 619 -2.07 43.56 8.52
CA ALA A 619 -1.74 43.25 7.13
C ALA A 619 -2.43 44.26 6.20
N PRO A 620 -1.77 44.75 5.13
CA PRO A 620 -2.40 45.64 4.19
C PRO A 620 -3.53 44.91 3.44
N ALA A 621 -4.61 45.63 3.18
CA ALA A 621 -5.70 45.18 2.31
C ALA A 621 -5.15 44.82 0.91
N PRO A 622 -5.78 43.89 0.17
CA PRO A 622 -5.32 43.50 -1.16
C PRO A 622 -5.51 44.67 -2.13
N GLY A 623 -4.45 45.47 -2.30
CA GLY A 623 -4.34 46.48 -3.34
C GLY A 623 -3.79 45.85 -4.62
N ASP A 624 -4.27 46.34 -5.76
CA ASP A 624 -3.91 45.93 -7.11
C ASP A 624 -2.40 45.67 -7.27
N VAL A 625 -2.05 44.41 -7.47
CA VAL A 625 -0.67 43.97 -7.71
C VAL A 625 -0.32 44.31 -9.15
N ALA A 626 0.57 45.30 -9.32
CA ALA A 626 1.20 45.62 -10.57
C ALA A 626 1.85 44.35 -11.19
N ALA A 627 1.72 44.19 -12.51
CA ALA A 627 2.37 43.14 -13.28
C ALA A 627 3.89 43.12 -13.02
N GLY A 628 4.42 42.08 -12.35
CA GLY A 628 5.85 42.07 -12.00
C GLY A 628 6.47 40.80 -11.42
N ASP A 629 5.78 40.02 -10.56
CA ASP A 629 6.39 38.82 -9.95
C ASP A 629 5.78 37.53 -10.50
N ARG A 630 6.40 36.96 -11.54
CA ARG A 630 6.12 35.57 -11.91
C ARG A 630 6.78 34.65 -10.90
N VAL A 631 5.98 33.96 -10.09
CA VAL A 631 6.43 32.81 -9.29
C VAL A 631 7.12 31.82 -10.24
N ARG A 632 8.39 31.49 -9.96
CA ARG A 632 9.18 30.56 -10.79
C ARG A 632 8.50 29.17 -10.81
N PRO A 633 8.39 28.49 -11.97
CA PRO A 633 7.78 27.16 -12.03
C PRO A 633 8.58 26.14 -11.22
N ARG A 634 7.89 25.31 -10.43
CA ARG A 634 8.47 24.27 -9.58
C ARG A 634 8.59 22.93 -10.33
N LEU A 635 9.74 22.27 -10.23
CA LEU A 635 9.98 20.93 -10.79
C LEU A 635 10.14 19.88 -9.69
N LEU A 636 9.29 18.86 -9.74
CA LEU A 636 9.35 17.66 -8.89
C LEU A 636 10.01 16.50 -9.64
N VAL A 637 10.96 15.84 -8.99
CA VAL A 637 11.51 14.55 -9.42
C VAL A 637 10.94 13.43 -8.54
N ALA A 638 10.48 12.34 -9.15
CA ALA A 638 10.19 11.10 -8.43
C ALA A 638 10.98 9.91 -8.98
N THR A 639 11.48 9.07 -8.10
CA THR A 639 12.32 7.92 -8.49
C THR A 639 12.26 6.75 -7.51
N CYS A 640 12.71 5.59 -7.97
CA CYS A 640 12.85 4.36 -7.19
C CYS A 640 14.33 3.98 -7.11
N MET A 641 14.84 3.72 -5.90
CA MET A 641 16.23 3.37 -5.65
C MET A 641 16.36 2.01 -4.96
N ARG A 642 17.41 1.27 -5.33
CA ARG A 642 17.83 0.03 -4.67
C ARG A 642 19.34 -0.06 -4.70
N ASP A 643 19.98 -0.05 -3.53
CA ASP A 643 21.44 -0.11 -3.40
C ASP A 643 22.17 0.92 -4.29
N GLU A 644 21.76 2.19 -4.18
CA GLU A 644 22.37 3.33 -4.89
C GLU A 644 23.14 4.26 -3.94
N GLY A 645 23.30 3.88 -2.67
CA GLY A 645 23.81 4.71 -1.58
C GLY A 645 25.11 5.45 -1.89
N PRO A 646 26.11 4.83 -2.55
CA PRO A 646 27.33 5.52 -2.95
C PRO A 646 27.12 6.72 -3.88
N PHE A 647 26.02 6.74 -4.64
CA PHE A 647 25.75 7.69 -5.73
C PHE A 647 24.64 8.70 -5.41
N VAL A 648 23.89 8.52 -4.30
CA VAL A 648 22.74 9.37 -3.98
C VAL A 648 23.12 10.84 -3.76
N LEU A 649 24.20 11.12 -3.02
CA LEU A 649 24.56 12.48 -2.64
C LEU A 649 24.99 13.34 -3.82
N GLU A 650 25.81 12.79 -4.74
CA GLU A 650 26.17 13.50 -5.96
C GLU A 650 24.96 13.76 -6.85
N TRP A 651 24.06 12.78 -6.98
CA TRP A 651 22.85 12.90 -7.79
C TRP A 651 21.93 13.97 -7.23
N LEU A 652 21.71 13.98 -5.92
CA LEU A 652 20.87 14.97 -5.25
C LEU A 652 21.49 16.37 -5.31
N ALA A 653 22.78 16.49 -5.01
CA ALA A 653 23.50 17.76 -5.04
C ALA A 653 23.49 18.39 -6.44
N TRP A 654 23.72 17.57 -7.47
CA TRP A 654 23.66 18.00 -8.85
C TRP A 654 22.30 18.59 -9.19
N HIS A 655 21.22 17.86 -8.90
CA HIS A 655 19.87 18.29 -9.28
C HIS A 655 19.40 19.51 -8.48
N LYS A 656 19.74 19.60 -7.19
CA LYS A 656 19.48 20.81 -6.38
C LYS A 656 20.25 22.01 -6.91
N ALA A 657 21.52 21.84 -7.31
CA ALA A 657 22.32 22.89 -7.92
C ALA A 657 21.80 23.34 -9.30
N THR A 658 21.17 22.45 -10.07
CA THR A 658 20.50 22.81 -11.34
C THR A 658 19.14 23.49 -11.14
N GLY A 659 18.63 23.57 -9.90
CA GLY A 659 17.39 24.28 -9.58
C GLY A 659 16.15 23.40 -9.42
N ILE A 660 16.30 22.07 -9.32
CA ILE A 660 15.16 21.19 -9.04
C ILE A 660 14.67 21.39 -7.59
N ASP A 661 13.35 21.52 -7.44
CA ASP A 661 12.72 22.01 -6.21
C ASP A 661 12.39 20.93 -5.19
N ALA A 662 11.98 19.75 -5.66
CA ALA A 662 11.45 18.70 -4.80
C ALA A 662 11.82 17.31 -5.32
N PHE A 663 11.98 16.38 -4.37
CA PHE A 663 12.34 15.00 -4.63
C PHE A 663 11.46 14.06 -3.83
N VAL A 664 10.80 13.12 -4.49
CA VAL A 664 10.13 11.97 -3.85
C VAL A 664 10.88 10.71 -4.23
N ILE A 665 11.57 10.12 -3.26
CA ILE A 665 12.41 8.95 -3.49
C ILE A 665 11.80 7.75 -2.78
N TYR A 666 11.57 6.68 -3.54
CA TYR A 666 11.12 5.40 -3.02
C TYR A 666 12.30 4.44 -2.90
N SER A 667 12.53 3.84 -1.73
CA SER A 667 13.54 2.80 -1.58
C SER A 667 12.94 1.40 -1.66
N ASN A 668 13.64 0.49 -2.35
CA ASN A 668 13.24 -0.89 -2.56
C ASN A 668 14.34 -1.83 -2.08
N ASP A 669 14.08 -2.58 -1.01
CA ASP A 669 14.93 -3.66 -0.52
C ASP A 669 16.44 -3.38 -0.51
N CYS A 670 16.80 -2.22 0.03
CA CYS A 670 18.20 -1.81 0.17
C CYS A 670 18.92 -2.64 1.25
N THR A 671 20.14 -3.04 0.92
CA THR A 671 21.09 -3.80 1.75
C THR A 671 22.38 -3.03 2.01
N ASP A 672 22.68 -2.02 1.20
CA ASP A 672 23.87 -1.17 1.34
C ASP A 672 23.70 0.01 2.32
N GLY A 673 22.49 0.23 2.86
CA GLY A 673 22.19 1.38 3.72
C GLY A 673 21.68 2.62 2.99
N THR A 674 21.35 2.52 1.70
CA THR A 674 20.70 3.60 0.92
C THR A 674 19.48 4.18 1.66
N ASP A 675 18.64 3.33 2.23
CA ASP A 675 17.44 3.71 2.98
C ASP A 675 17.79 4.45 4.29
N ASP A 676 18.86 4.07 4.98
CA ASP A 676 19.36 4.80 6.15
C ASP A 676 19.82 6.22 5.76
N LEU A 677 20.51 6.36 4.63
CA LEU A 677 20.97 7.65 4.11
C LEU A 677 19.79 8.53 3.68
N LEU A 678 18.82 7.97 2.97
CA LEU A 678 17.61 8.67 2.55
C LEU A 678 16.76 9.11 3.75
N ASP A 679 16.65 8.29 4.80
CA ASP A 679 15.97 8.65 6.05
C ASP A 679 16.59 9.89 6.72
N LEU A 680 17.92 10.04 6.68
CA LEU A 680 18.62 11.21 7.23
C LEU A 680 18.39 12.48 6.40
N LEU A 681 18.37 12.34 5.07
CA LEU A 681 18.10 13.45 4.16
C LEU A 681 16.63 13.92 4.26
N ASP A 682 15.71 12.98 4.41
CA ASP A 682 14.29 13.25 4.71
C ASP A 682 14.14 13.97 6.06
N ALA A 683 14.87 13.54 7.10
CA ALA A 683 14.91 14.23 8.40
C ALA A 683 15.33 15.69 8.33
N ALA A 684 16.25 15.99 7.42
CA ALA A 684 16.79 17.32 7.21
C ALA A 684 15.91 18.17 6.27
N GLY A 685 14.82 17.61 5.72
CA GLY A 685 13.93 18.30 4.78
C GLY A 685 14.50 18.46 3.37
N GLU A 686 15.52 17.66 3.00
CA GLU A 686 16.18 17.76 1.68
C GLU A 686 15.42 17.02 0.57
N LEU A 687 14.61 16.04 0.94
CA LEU A 687 13.81 15.20 0.06
C LEU A 687 12.65 14.59 0.87
N THR A 688 11.73 13.92 0.19
CA THR A 688 10.73 13.04 0.81
C THR A 688 11.10 11.59 0.54
N HIS A 689 11.38 10.81 1.59
CA HIS A 689 11.69 9.39 1.48
C HIS A 689 10.48 8.53 1.88
N LEU A 690 9.99 7.71 0.94
CA LEU A 690 8.84 6.84 1.17
C LEU A 690 9.18 5.37 0.93
N PRO A 691 8.61 4.44 1.71
CA PRO A 691 8.60 3.04 1.31
C PRO A 691 7.70 2.86 0.09
N ASN A 692 8.12 2.04 -0.87
CA ASN A 692 7.34 1.83 -2.08
C ASN A 692 6.07 1.00 -1.79
N PRO A 693 4.85 1.48 -2.14
CA PRO A 693 3.60 0.77 -1.86
C PRO A 693 3.46 -0.58 -2.57
N PHE A 694 4.25 -0.86 -3.62
CA PHE A 694 4.19 -2.11 -4.39
C PHE A 694 4.29 -3.39 -3.52
N VAL A 695 5.03 -3.31 -2.41
CA VAL A 695 5.18 -4.43 -1.45
C VAL A 695 3.84 -4.90 -0.90
N LEU A 696 2.81 -4.03 -0.92
CA LEU A 696 1.47 -4.28 -0.42
C LEU A 696 0.45 -4.50 -1.56
N THR A 697 0.68 -3.91 -2.74
CA THR A 697 -0.25 -4.03 -3.89
C THR A 697 0.03 -5.27 -4.74
N GLY A 698 1.29 -5.74 -4.79
CA GLY A 698 1.72 -6.85 -5.65
C GLY A 698 1.89 -6.48 -7.12
N GLU A 699 1.82 -5.18 -7.44
CA GLU A 699 2.04 -4.63 -8.78
C GLU A 699 3.53 -4.43 -9.10
N SER A 700 3.83 -3.95 -10.31
CA SER A 700 5.18 -3.55 -10.66
C SER A 700 5.63 -2.32 -9.86
N LEU A 701 6.86 -2.42 -9.34
CA LEU A 701 7.57 -1.48 -8.47
C LEU A 701 7.40 0.02 -8.81
N GLN A 702 7.68 0.42 -10.05
CA GLN A 702 7.71 1.85 -10.42
C GLN A 702 6.33 2.44 -10.78
N PRO A 703 5.44 1.74 -11.52
CA PRO A 703 4.08 2.25 -11.74
C PRO A 703 3.33 2.55 -10.45
N ALA A 704 3.37 1.66 -9.45
CA ALA A 704 2.73 1.90 -8.16
C ALA A 704 3.31 3.14 -7.45
N ALA A 705 4.63 3.33 -7.49
CA ALA A 705 5.28 4.52 -6.94
C ALA A 705 4.88 5.81 -7.66
N LEU A 706 4.80 5.80 -8.99
CA LEU A 706 4.38 6.96 -9.78
C LEU A 706 2.90 7.31 -9.59
N GLU A 707 2.04 6.30 -9.49
CA GLU A 707 0.62 6.49 -9.18
C GLU A 707 0.44 7.07 -7.77
N TYR A 708 1.14 6.50 -6.78
CA TYR A 708 1.11 7.03 -5.42
C TYR A 708 1.67 8.45 -5.33
N THR A 709 2.73 8.76 -6.08
CA THR A 709 3.31 10.12 -6.14
C THR A 709 2.28 11.16 -6.56
N GLN A 710 1.41 10.84 -7.52
CA GLN A 710 0.36 11.76 -8.00
C GLN A 710 -0.65 12.15 -6.91
N MET A 711 -0.72 11.37 -5.83
CA MET A 711 -1.59 11.64 -4.69
C MET A 711 -0.93 12.51 -3.61
N LEU A 712 0.39 12.71 -3.67
CA LEU A 712 1.13 13.42 -2.63
C LEU A 712 0.97 14.93 -2.76
N ARG A 713 1.07 15.64 -1.63
CA ARG A 713 1.08 17.11 -1.57
C ARG A 713 2.13 17.71 -2.51
N GLN A 714 3.33 17.15 -2.50
CA GLN A 714 4.47 17.55 -3.31
C GLN A 714 4.12 17.57 -4.81
N PHE A 715 3.29 16.64 -5.28
CA PHE A 715 2.84 16.59 -6.67
C PHE A 715 1.73 17.60 -6.95
N ARG A 716 0.83 17.86 -5.99
CA ARG A 716 -0.19 18.92 -6.14
C ARG A 716 0.42 20.33 -6.16
N GLU A 717 1.56 20.53 -5.50
CA GLU A 717 2.27 21.81 -5.38
C GLU A 717 3.33 22.05 -6.47
N THR A 718 3.44 21.17 -7.48
CA THR A 718 4.46 21.28 -8.55
C THR A 718 3.86 21.77 -9.86
N ASP A 719 4.62 22.55 -10.63
CA ASP A 719 4.21 23.01 -11.96
C ASP A 719 4.66 22.05 -13.06
N TYR A 720 5.79 21.39 -12.85
CA TYR A 720 6.36 20.38 -13.73
C TYR A 720 6.81 19.14 -12.95
N PHE A 721 6.81 18.00 -13.62
CA PHE A 721 7.17 16.69 -13.06
C PHE A 721 8.07 15.91 -14.00
N ILE A 722 9.01 15.14 -13.44
CA ILE A 722 9.78 14.14 -14.19
C ILE A 722 10.06 12.88 -13.35
N SER A 723 9.94 11.71 -13.99
CA SER A 723 10.44 10.44 -13.47
C SER A 723 11.81 10.14 -14.08
N MET A 724 12.84 9.99 -13.27
CA MET A 724 14.21 9.68 -13.74
C MET A 724 14.93 8.73 -12.79
N ASP A 725 15.96 8.06 -13.29
CA ASP A 725 16.72 7.05 -12.54
C ASP A 725 17.92 7.70 -11.81
N ALA A 726 18.45 7.07 -10.76
CA ALA A 726 19.58 7.57 -9.96
C ALA A 726 20.94 7.61 -10.70
N ASP A 727 20.97 7.15 -11.96
CA ASP A 727 22.12 7.23 -12.86
C ASP A 727 21.92 8.23 -14.01
N GLU A 728 20.84 9.01 -13.97
CA GLU A 728 20.46 10.01 -14.96
C GLU A 728 20.62 11.43 -14.40
N PHE A 729 21.36 12.28 -15.11
CA PHE A 729 21.69 13.65 -14.70
C PHE A 729 21.19 14.65 -15.75
N ILE A 730 20.28 15.55 -15.36
CA ILE A 730 19.86 16.65 -16.24
C ILE A 730 21.01 17.63 -16.39
N ASN A 731 21.47 17.86 -17.62
CA ASN A 731 22.53 18.80 -17.92
C ASN A 731 22.01 19.88 -18.87
N ILE A 732 21.83 21.08 -18.32
CA ILE A 732 21.33 22.26 -19.04
C ILE A 732 22.54 23.01 -19.62
N ARG A 733 22.49 23.26 -20.93
CA ARG A 733 23.62 23.75 -21.72
C ARG A 733 23.50 25.21 -22.13
N ILE A 734 22.40 25.85 -21.74
CA ILE A 734 22.10 27.26 -22.03
C ILE A 734 22.11 28.08 -20.74
N GLY A 735 22.27 29.40 -20.90
CA GLY A 735 22.29 30.33 -19.77
C GLY A 735 23.38 29.97 -18.77
N ARG A 736 22.99 29.85 -17.50
CA ARG A 736 23.84 29.48 -16.37
C ARG A 736 23.82 27.98 -16.07
N GLY A 737 23.14 27.19 -16.89
CA GLY A 737 22.93 25.76 -16.63
C GLY A 737 21.87 25.49 -15.57
N HIS A 738 20.94 26.42 -15.35
CA HIS A 738 19.88 26.33 -14.36
C HIS A 738 18.51 26.07 -15.02
N ILE A 739 17.59 25.41 -14.31
CA ILE A 739 16.25 25.06 -14.85
C ILE A 739 15.44 26.30 -15.23
N ASP A 740 15.65 27.41 -14.54
CA ASP A 740 15.01 28.69 -14.86
C ASP A 740 15.42 29.20 -16.25
N ASP A 741 16.70 29.03 -16.65
CA ASP A 741 17.15 29.40 -18.00
C ASP A 741 16.46 28.52 -19.05
N LEU A 742 16.26 27.24 -18.74
CA LEU A 742 15.56 26.29 -19.61
C LEU A 742 14.08 26.66 -19.75
N PHE A 743 13.39 26.93 -18.64
CA PHE A 743 11.97 27.29 -18.67
C PHE A 743 11.72 28.66 -19.31
N ALA A 744 12.59 29.63 -19.07
CA ALA A 744 12.52 30.93 -19.72
C ALA A 744 12.69 30.80 -21.25
N ALA A 745 13.65 30.00 -21.72
CA ALA A 745 13.88 29.78 -23.14
C ALA A 745 12.78 28.93 -23.80
N ALA A 746 12.23 27.93 -23.10
CA ALA A 746 11.20 27.05 -23.63
C ALA A 746 9.82 27.74 -23.76
N GLY A 747 9.54 28.70 -22.88
CA GLY A 747 8.18 29.20 -22.64
C GLY A 747 7.25 28.11 -22.09
N PRO A 748 5.93 28.34 -22.00
CA PRO A 748 4.98 27.35 -21.50
C PRO A 748 4.88 26.12 -22.42
N PHE A 749 5.10 24.91 -21.92
CA PHE A 749 4.96 23.65 -22.68
C PHE A 749 4.17 22.60 -21.89
N ASP A 750 3.63 21.59 -22.59
CA ASP A 750 2.96 20.44 -21.98
C ASP A 750 3.94 19.29 -21.69
N ALA A 751 4.93 19.09 -22.58
CA ALA A 751 5.99 18.11 -22.42
C ALA A 751 7.32 18.59 -23.03
N LEU A 752 8.44 18.24 -22.40
CA LEU A 752 9.80 18.48 -22.89
C LEU A 752 10.64 17.22 -22.72
N SER A 753 10.98 16.57 -23.84
CA SER A 753 11.76 15.33 -23.85
C SER A 753 13.25 15.60 -23.83
N VAL A 754 13.89 15.25 -22.72
CA VAL A 754 15.33 15.32 -22.51
C VAL A 754 15.98 14.06 -23.06
N THR A 755 16.87 14.21 -24.03
CA THR A 755 17.45 13.09 -24.77
C THR A 755 18.66 12.51 -24.05
N GLU A 756 18.72 11.17 -23.94
CA GLU A 756 19.82 10.45 -23.30
C GLU A 756 21.15 10.59 -24.06
N VAL A 757 22.21 10.89 -23.32
CA VAL A 757 23.61 10.78 -23.70
C VAL A 757 24.24 9.68 -22.84
N ASN A 758 24.42 8.48 -23.39
CA ASN A 758 25.03 7.38 -22.65
C ASN A 758 26.53 7.60 -22.47
N HIS A 759 26.98 7.51 -21.23
CA HIS A 759 28.39 7.49 -20.83
C HIS A 759 28.88 6.04 -20.69
N GLY A 760 30.10 5.80 -21.15
CA GLY A 760 30.76 4.51 -20.99
C GLY A 760 31.52 4.37 -19.69
N THR A 761 32.18 3.23 -19.54
CA THR A 761 33.04 2.91 -18.40
C THR A 761 34.34 3.71 -18.42
N ASN A 762 34.72 4.29 -19.56
CA ASN A 762 35.99 4.99 -19.78
C ASN A 762 37.20 4.22 -19.29
N ARG A 763 37.14 2.88 -19.46
CA ARG A 763 38.18 1.92 -19.05
C ARG A 763 38.48 1.96 -17.55
N LEU A 764 37.54 2.46 -16.75
CA LEU A 764 37.60 2.37 -15.30
C LEU A 764 37.05 1.02 -14.85
N GLU A 765 37.97 0.12 -14.48
CA GLU A 765 37.59 -1.18 -13.96
C GLU A 765 37.11 -1.07 -12.50
N THR A 766 37.93 -0.40 -11.68
CA THR A 766 37.74 -0.33 -10.23
C THR A 766 36.76 0.77 -9.82
N PHE A 767 35.91 0.48 -8.84
CA PHE A 767 35.03 1.47 -8.23
C PHE A 767 35.82 2.54 -7.47
N GLN A 768 35.52 3.80 -7.78
CA GLN A 768 36.05 4.97 -7.10
C GLN A 768 34.86 5.85 -6.68
N PRO A 769 34.77 6.28 -5.41
CA PRO A 769 33.79 7.29 -5.02
C PRO A 769 34.20 8.64 -5.62
N GLY A 770 33.23 9.43 -6.05
CA GLY A 770 33.45 10.73 -6.67
C GLY A 770 32.39 11.03 -7.72
N TRP A 771 32.51 12.21 -8.33
CA TRP A 771 31.57 12.68 -9.34
C TRP A 771 31.58 11.80 -10.59
N GLN A 772 30.44 11.17 -10.91
CA GLN A 772 30.31 10.36 -12.13
C GLN A 772 30.72 11.14 -13.37
N ILE A 773 30.39 12.44 -13.41
CA ILE A 773 30.69 13.28 -14.58
C ILE A 773 32.19 13.49 -14.81
N ASP A 774 33.01 13.40 -13.75
CA ASP A 774 34.48 13.48 -13.84
C ASP A 774 35.12 12.13 -14.11
N LEU A 775 34.60 11.08 -13.45
CA LEU A 775 35.10 9.72 -13.60
C LEU A 775 34.79 9.18 -15.00
N PHE A 776 33.68 9.65 -15.60
CA PHE A 776 33.19 9.16 -16.87
C PHE A 776 33.03 10.27 -17.94
N PRO A 777 34.12 10.96 -18.36
CA PRO A 777 34.04 12.11 -19.26
C PRO A 777 33.73 11.77 -20.73
N ARG A 778 34.01 10.55 -21.19
CA ARG A 778 33.66 10.14 -22.57
C ARG A 778 32.25 9.55 -22.67
N HIS A 779 31.60 9.83 -23.79
CA HIS A 779 30.22 9.45 -24.06
C HIS A 779 29.99 9.04 -25.52
N GLN A 780 28.76 8.64 -25.84
CA GLN A 780 28.33 8.30 -27.19
C GLN A 780 28.41 9.47 -28.17
N VAL A 781 28.49 9.18 -29.48
CA VAL A 781 28.35 10.21 -30.52
C VAL A 781 26.97 10.92 -30.46
N GLU A 782 26.97 12.26 -30.35
CA GLU A 782 25.75 13.08 -30.34
C GLU A 782 25.08 13.18 -31.73
N ARG A 783 25.87 13.16 -32.81
CA ARG A 783 25.38 13.19 -34.20
C ARG A 783 25.72 11.90 -34.95
N PRO A 784 25.16 10.75 -34.55
CA PRO A 784 25.49 9.47 -35.18
C PRO A 784 24.82 9.36 -36.56
N GLY A 785 25.23 8.37 -37.36
CA GLY A 785 24.51 8.01 -38.59
C GLY A 785 23.07 7.54 -38.31
N LYS A 786 22.18 7.67 -39.32
CA LYS A 786 20.72 7.41 -39.22
C LYS A 786 20.34 6.15 -38.44
N TRP A 787 20.98 5.01 -38.76
CA TRP A 787 20.67 3.70 -38.14
C TRP A 787 21.01 3.62 -36.64
N LYS A 788 21.86 4.52 -36.16
CA LYS A 788 22.26 4.64 -34.75
C LYS A 788 21.68 5.91 -34.12
N ALA A 789 20.73 6.60 -34.71
CA ALA A 789 20.23 7.89 -34.21
C ALA A 789 19.12 7.79 -33.16
N ARG A 790 18.44 6.64 -33.02
CA ARG A 790 17.37 6.49 -32.03
C ARG A 790 17.92 6.47 -30.59
N ARG A 791 17.48 7.38 -29.74
CA ARG A 791 17.91 7.49 -28.33
C ARG A 791 16.74 7.60 -27.38
N GLY A 792 16.91 7.02 -26.19
CA GLY A 792 15.93 7.11 -25.12
C GLY A 792 15.73 8.55 -24.65
N VAL A 793 14.61 8.79 -24.00
CA VAL A 793 14.26 10.07 -23.39
C VAL A 793 13.70 9.86 -21.98
N LYS A 794 13.87 10.88 -21.14
CA LYS A 794 12.96 11.17 -20.03
C LYS A 794 12.27 12.50 -20.34
N THR A 795 11.05 12.68 -19.86
CA THR A 795 10.23 13.82 -20.26
C THR A 795 9.81 14.62 -19.03
N ILE A 796 10.15 15.91 -19.01
CA ILE A 796 9.56 16.88 -18.09
C ILE A 796 8.16 17.16 -18.60
N LEU A 797 7.14 16.93 -17.78
CA LEU A 797 5.73 17.11 -18.16
C LEU A 797 5.05 18.10 -17.24
N ARG A 798 4.06 18.82 -17.77
CA ARG A 798 3.14 19.63 -16.98
C ARG A 798 2.01 18.73 -16.46
N PRO A 799 1.84 18.54 -15.15
CA PRO A 799 0.70 17.82 -14.60
C PRO A 799 -0.61 18.54 -14.93
N GLY A 800 -1.71 17.79 -15.07
CA GLY A 800 -3.03 18.37 -15.31
C GLY A 800 -4.01 17.41 -15.97
N ASP A 801 -5.21 17.92 -16.25
CA ASP A 801 -6.33 17.23 -16.90
C ASP A 801 -6.04 16.76 -18.33
N ARG A 802 -5.04 17.37 -18.99
CA ARG A 802 -4.57 16.96 -20.33
C ARG A 802 -3.83 15.61 -20.31
N ILE A 803 -3.37 15.13 -19.15
CA ILE A 803 -2.59 13.89 -19.02
C ILE A 803 -3.53 12.72 -18.69
N ALA A 804 -3.60 11.74 -19.59
CA ALA A 804 -4.32 10.48 -19.35
C ALA A 804 -3.53 9.52 -18.45
N ARG A 805 -2.20 9.49 -18.58
CA ARG A 805 -1.33 8.64 -17.76
C ARG A 805 0.11 9.13 -17.75
N ILE A 806 0.74 9.11 -16.59
CA ILE A 806 2.19 9.35 -16.43
C ILE A 806 2.95 8.03 -16.61
N GLY A 807 3.85 7.96 -17.59
CA GLY A 807 4.75 6.83 -17.81
C GLY A 807 6.20 7.15 -17.48
N ASN A 808 7.04 6.13 -17.25
CA ASN A 808 8.44 6.31 -16.85
C ASN A 808 9.28 7.17 -17.81
N HIS A 809 9.05 7.07 -19.12
CA HIS A 809 9.82 7.83 -20.12
C HIS A 809 9.08 9.09 -20.60
N ARG A 810 7.74 9.07 -20.59
CA ARG A 810 6.90 10.11 -21.17
C ARG A 810 5.44 10.00 -20.72
N PRO A 811 4.68 11.12 -20.78
CA PRO A 811 3.24 11.08 -20.58
C PRO A 811 2.49 10.45 -21.77
N HIS A 812 1.26 10.03 -21.46
CA HIS A 812 0.19 9.81 -22.42
C HIS A 812 -0.85 10.90 -22.23
N PHE A 813 -1.12 11.66 -23.28
CA PHE A 813 -2.14 12.71 -23.29
C PHE A 813 -3.54 12.12 -23.56
N VAL A 814 -4.56 12.83 -23.10
CA VAL A 814 -5.97 12.57 -23.45
C VAL A 814 -6.14 12.67 -24.98
N GLU A 815 -6.99 11.82 -25.55
CA GLU A 815 -7.24 11.82 -26.99
C GLU A 815 -8.17 12.98 -27.38
N GLY A 816 -7.94 13.56 -28.57
CA GLY A 816 -8.80 14.62 -29.12
C GLY A 816 -8.64 16.00 -28.48
N LEU A 817 -7.52 16.27 -27.81
CA LEU A 817 -7.22 17.61 -27.27
C LEU A 817 -7.11 18.66 -28.38
N ASP A 818 -7.82 19.77 -28.22
CA ASP A 818 -7.74 20.96 -29.07
C ASP A 818 -7.50 22.21 -28.18
N PRO A 819 -6.39 22.95 -28.37
CA PRO A 819 -5.27 22.64 -29.26
C PRO A 819 -4.50 21.39 -28.82
N PRO A 820 -3.73 20.74 -29.74
CA PRO A 820 -2.91 19.59 -29.40
C PRO A 820 -1.82 19.95 -28.38
N PRO A 821 -1.27 18.98 -27.63
CA PRO A 821 -0.22 19.24 -26.66
C PRO A 821 1.04 19.85 -27.29
N ARG A 822 1.58 20.90 -26.68
CA ARG A 822 2.87 21.49 -27.07
C ARG A 822 4.01 20.66 -26.50
N TRP A 823 4.66 19.87 -27.34
CA TRP A 823 5.74 18.96 -26.96
C TRP A 823 7.08 19.41 -27.58
N LEU A 824 8.08 19.63 -26.73
CA LEU A 824 9.41 20.09 -27.10
C LEU A 824 10.46 18.97 -27.03
N ASP A 825 11.49 19.05 -27.88
CA ASP A 825 12.71 18.24 -27.74
C ASP A 825 13.80 18.94 -26.90
N GLY A 826 14.93 18.26 -26.68
CA GLY A 826 16.06 18.80 -25.91
C GLY A 826 16.80 19.98 -26.56
N SER A 827 16.42 20.40 -27.77
CA SER A 827 16.84 21.65 -28.42
C SER A 827 15.71 22.68 -28.48
N LEU A 828 14.63 22.49 -27.70
CA LEU A 828 13.46 23.37 -27.59
C LEU A 828 12.64 23.52 -28.87
N ARG A 829 12.70 22.55 -29.78
CA ARG A 829 11.88 22.55 -31.00
C ARG A 829 10.62 21.74 -30.77
N GLU A 830 9.52 22.19 -31.34
CA GLU A 830 8.26 21.44 -31.29
C GLU A 830 8.34 20.16 -32.11
N THR A 831 7.75 19.09 -31.57
CA THR A 831 7.70 17.77 -32.20
C THR A 831 6.38 17.08 -31.89
N ASP A 832 5.82 16.41 -32.89
CA ASP A 832 4.63 15.57 -32.74
C ASP A 832 4.96 14.06 -32.71
N PHE A 833 6.25 13.70 -32.78
CA PHE A 833 6.70 12.32 -32.93
C PHE A 833 6.12 11.38 -31.86
N PHE A 834 6.11 11.81 -30.59
CA PHE A 834 5.60 11.01 -29.49
C PHE A 834 4.06 11.01 -29.39
N LEU A 835 3.40 11.99 -30.00
CA LEU A 835 1.95 12.03 -30.16
C LEU A 835 1.51 11.01 -31.23
N GLN A 836 2.28 10.89 -32.32
CA GLN A 836 2.03 9.96 -33.42
C GLN A 836 2.38 8.50 -33.05
N ASP A 837 3.58 8.24 -32.53
CA ASP A 837 3.99 6.91 -32.07
C ASP A 837 3.86 6.82 -30.55
N LYS A 838 2.69 6.38 -30.06
CA LYS A 838 2.38 6.15 -28.64
C LYS A 838 3.15 4.98 -28.00
N ARG A 839 3.97 4.24 -28.75
CA ARG A 839 4.86 3.15 -28.26
C ARG A 839 6.34 3.51 -28.26
N ALA A 840 6.75 4.57 -28.94
CA ALA A 840 8.13 5.05 -28.93
C ALA A 840 8.61 5.37 -27.51
N ARG A 841 9.84 4.95 -27.21
CA ARG A 841 10.58 5.30 -25.97
C ARG A 841 11.78 6.20 -26.26
N GLY A 842 11.88 6.67 -27.50
CA GLY A 842 13.03 7.38 -28.00
C GLY A 842 12.89 7.82 -29.45
N HIS A 843 13.55 8.92 -29.78
CA HIS A 843 13.47 9.63 -31.07
C HIS A 843 14.85 9.77 -31.74
N ASP A 844 14.89 10.40 -32.91
CA ASP A 844 16.13 10.74 -33.60
C ASP A 844 16.90 11.85 -32.86
N CYS A 845 18.09 11.53 -32.34
CA CYS A 845 18.83 12.42 -31.46
C CYS A 845 19.68 13.48 -32.15
N ARG A 846 19.84 13.43 -33.49
CA ARG A 846 20.91 14.17 -34.20
C ARG A 846 20.85 15.69 -34.06
N THR A 847 19.73 16.21 -33.56
CA THR A 847 19.48 17.65 -33.45
C THR A 847 18.79 18.03 -32.14
N THR A 848 18.84 17.19 -31.09
CA THR A 848 18.00 17.32 -29.89
C THR A 848 18.79 17.57 -28.60
N TYR A 849 19.99 18.14 -28.69
CA TYR A 849 20.98 18.21 -27.61
C TYR A 849 21.48 19.63 -27.28
N ASP A 850 20.88 20.67 -27.86
CA ASP A 850 21.45 22.03 -27.80
C ASP A 850 21.12 22.75 -26.50
N ALA A 851 19.91 22.56 -25.94
CA ALA A 851 19.47 23.24 -24.72
C ALA A 851 19.62 22.37 -23.46
N VAL A 852 19.23 21.11 -23.52
CA VAL A 852 19.28 20.19 -22.37
C VAL A 852 19.48 18.75 -22.81
N VAL A 853 20.28 18.01 -22.03
CA VAL A 853 20.55 16.59 -22.25
C VAL A 853 20.43 15.81 -20.95
N LEU A 854 20.26 14.49 -21.07
CA LEU A 854 20.25 13.59 -19.93
C LEU A 854 21.52 12.73 -19.97
N ASN A 855 22.52 13.11 -19.18
CA ASN A 855 23.74 12.30 -19.06
C ASN A 855 23.40 10.99 -18.31
N HIS A 856 23.57 9.84 -18.97
CA HIS A 856 23.19 8.54 -18.43
C HIS A 856 24.42 7.67 -18.12
N PHE A 857 24.72 7.49 -16.84
CA PHE A 857 25.85 6.69 -16.33
C PHE A 857 25.44 5.24 -16.05
N SER A 858 24.79 4.60 -17.01
CA SER A 858 24.13 3.30 -16.75
C SER A 858 25.06 2.12 -16.47
N VAL A 859 26.33 2.22 -16.86
CA VAL A 859 27.35 1.17 -16.65
C VAL A 859 28.37 1.51 -15.56
N ARG A 860 28.74 2.79 -15.36
CA ARG A 860 29.77 3.23 -14.38
C ARG A 860 31.07 2.41 -14.53
N SER A 861 31.80 2.15 -13.44
CA SER A 861 32.95 1.24 -13.47
C SER A 861 32.50 -0.21 -13.66
N VAL A 862 33.40 -1.09 -14.15
CA VAL A 862 33.08 -2.53 -14.30
C VAL A 862 32.62 -3.14 -12.98
N GLU A 863 33.34 -2.90 -11.89
CA GLU A 863 32.96 -3.40 -10.57
C GLU A 863 31.56 -2.92 -10.13
N SER A 864 31.20 -1.66 -10.39
CA SER A 864 29.86 -1.15 -10.09
C SER A 864 28.80 -1.74 -11.01
N PHE A 865 29.13 -2.02 -12.27
CA PHE A 865 28.25 -2.74 -13.18
C PHE A 865 27.96 -4.16 -12.68
N LEU A 866 28.94 -4.85 -12.11
CA LEU A 866 28.73 -6.18 -11.51
C LEU A 866 27.76 -6.11 -10.33
N VAL A 867 27.90 -5.11 -9.45
CA VAL A 867 26.90 -4.91 -8.38
C VAL A 867 25.51 -4.67 -8.96
N LYS A 868 25.40 -3.92 -10.06
CA LYS A 868 24.14 -3.71 -10.81
C LYS A 868 23.58 -5.00 -11.42
N LEU A 869 24.43 -5.91 -11.90
CA LEU A 869 24.01 -7.24 -12.35
C LEU A 869 23.45 -8.06 -11.18
N TRP A 870 24.14 -8.05 -10.05
CA TRP A 870 23.78 -8.83 -8.87
C TRP A 870 22.45 -8.38 -8.24
N ARG A 871 22.28 -7.07 -8.01
CA ARG A 871 21.05 -6.56 -7.37
C ARG A 871 19.86 -6.60 -8.31
N GLY A 872 20.08 -6.67 -9.63
CA GLY A 872 19.04 -6.54 -10.64
C GLY A 872 18.60 -5.10 -10.87
N ASP A 873 17.41 -4.92 -11.45
CA ASP A 873 16.82 -3.59 -11.67
C ASP A 873 16.02 -3.13 -10.43
N ALA A 874 15.97 -1.83 -10.16
CA ALA A 874 15.15 -1.25 -9.08
C ALA A 874 13.64 -1.53 -9.26
N ILE A 875 13.22 -1.93 -10.46
CA ILE A 875 11.85 -2.29 -10.85
C ILE A 875 11.67 -3.80 -11.04
N ARG A 876 12.74 -4.50 -11.42
CA ARG A 876 12.75 -5.93 -11.77
C ARG A 876 14.01 -6.61 -11.23
N PRO A 877 14.04 -6.97 -9.95
CA PRO A 877 15.15 -7.69 -9.32
C PRO A 877 15.63 -8.93 -10.10
N GLU A 878 14.69 -9.60 -10.77
CA GLU A 878 14.88 -10.85 -11.53
C GLU A 878 15.45 -10.64 -12.94
N LYS A 879 15.52 -9.40 -13.43
CA LYS A 879 15.92 -9.11 -14.80
C LYS A 879 17.44 -9.23 -14.97
N SER A 880 17.89 -10.39 -15.44
CA SER A 880 19.26 -10.57 -15.93
C SER A 880 19.53 -9.63 -17.12
N ARG A 881 20.68 -8.93 -17.08
CA ARG A 881 21.09 -8.06 -18.18
C ARG A 881 22.05 -8.84 -19.07
N PRO A 882 21.72 -9.11 -20.34
CA PRO A 882 22.59 -9.87 -21.22
C PRO A 882 23.85 -9.05 -21.56
N HIS A 883 24.91 -9.71 -22.03
CA HIS A 883 26.12 -9.11 -22.61
C HIS A 883 25.80 -7.95 -23.59
N ARG A 884 24.75 -8.12 -24.41
CA ARG A 884 24.27 -7.10 -25.36
C ARG A 884 23.86 -5.79 -24.68
N TYR A 885 23.38 -5.81 -23.43
CA TYR A 885 23.05 -4.61 -22.67
C TYR A 885 24.30 -3.78 -22.41
N PHE A 886 25.35 -4.39 -21.84
CA PHE A 886 26.61 -3.71 -21.54
C PHE A 886 27.22 -3.12 -22.81
N ARG A 887 27.36 -3.94 -23.88
CA ARG A 887 27.89 -3.47 -25.18
C ARG A 887 27.11 -2.31 -25.78
N ARG A 888 25.80 -2.22 -25.56
CA ARG A 888 24.97 -1.13 -26.10
C ARG A 888 25.16 0.16 -25.30
N ARG A 889 25.33 0.04 -23.98
CA ARG A 889 25.37 1.15 -23.02
C ARG A 889 26.78 1.68 -22.74
N ASN A 890 27.82 0.84 -22.84
CA ASN A 890 29.21 1.28 -22.77
C ASN A 890 29.55 2.10 -24.03
N ARG A 891 29.74 3.41 -23.87
CA ARG A 891 29.96 4.36 -24.98
C ARG A 891 31.08 5.33 -24.65
N ASN A 892 32.23 5.14 -25.30
CA ASN A 892 33.44 5.94 -25.07
C ASN A 892 33.85 6.70 -26.35
N ASP A 893 32.87 7.08 -27.19
CA ASP A 893 33.08 7.49 -28.58
C ASP A 893 33.70 8.91 -28.71
N GLN A 894 33.39 9.81 -27.76
CA GLN A 894 33.82 11.22 -27.79
C GLN A 894 34.10 11.71 -26.37
N ASP A 895 35.07 12.60 -26.23
CA ASP A 895 35.30 13.34 -24.98
C ASP A 895 34.20 14.39 -24.76
N MET A 896 33.79 14.59 -23.50
CA MET A 896 32.92 15.71 -23.15
C MET A 896 33.69 17.02 -23.30
N LEU A 897 33.42 17.74 -24.39
CA LEU A 897 34.07 19.02 -24.71
C LEU A 897 33.25 20.25 -24.30
N ARG A 898 32.00 20.07 -23.87
CA ARG A 898 31.11 21.18 -23.46
C ARG A 898 31.26 21.48 -21.96
N PRO A 899 31.29 22.76 -21.55
CA PRO A 899 31.33 23.13 -20.13
C PRO A 899 30.16 22.56 -19.34
N ILE A 900 30.45 22.03 -18.17
CA ILE A 900 29.47 21.54 -17.19
C ILE A 900 29.11 22.72 -16.27
N LEU A 901 28.15 23.53 -16.69
CA LEU A 901 27.86 24.83 -16.05
C LEU A 901 27.47 24.72 -14.57
N ALA A 902 26.69 23.70 -14.21
CA ALA A 902 26.20 23.51 -12.84
C ALA A 902 27.25 22.99 -11.84
N ARG A 903 28.46 22.63 -12.29
CA ARG A 903 29.42 21.91 -11.46
C ARG A 903 29.87 22.66 -10.20
N PRO A 904 30.29 23.94 -10.26
CA PRO A 904 30.70 24.65 -9.05
C PRO A 904 29.59 24.73 -7.99
N ALA A 905 28.34 24.92 -8.41
CA ALA A 905 27.19 24.93 -7.50
C ALA A 905 26.90 23.53 -6.94
N ALA A 906 27.08 22.47 -7.74
CA ALA A 906 26.93 21.09 -7.29
C ALA A 906 27.97 20.71 -6.23
N ASP A 907 29.23 21.16 -6.34
CA ASP A 907 30.26 20.94 -5.33
C ASP A 907 29.88 21.60 -3.99
N ALA A 908 29.40 22.84 -4.02
CA ALA A 908 28.94 23.56 -2.84
C ALA A 908 27.74 22.86 -2.17
N GLU A 909 26.77 22.41 -2.97
CA GLU A 909 25.60 21.72 -2.46
C GLU A 909 25.94 20.33 -1.89
N HIS A 910 26.86 19.60 -2.55
CA HIS A 910 27.35 18.32 -2.03
C HIS A 910 28.05 18.50 -0.67
N ALA A 911 28.88 19.53 -0.53
CA ALA A 911 29.53 19.85 0.75
C ALA A 911 28.50 20.18 1.85
N ARG A 912 27.42 20.91 1.50
CA ARG A 912 26.32 21.22 2.42
C ARG A 912 25.57 19.96 2.86
N LEU A 913 25.24 19.06 1.94
CA LEU A 913 24.59 17.79 2.25
C LEU A 913 25.47 16.90 3.16
N MET A 914 26.77 16.84 2.89
CA MET A 914 27.73 16.09 3.73
C MET A 914 27.85 16.66 5.15
N ALA A 915 27.60 17.96 5.33
CA ALA A 915 27.62 18.61 6.65
C ALA A 915 26.38 18.32 7.50
N ILE A 916 25.32 17.74 6.93
CA ILE A 916 24.12 17.33 7.69
C ILE A 916 24.52 16.24 8.70
N PRO A 917 24.13 16.37 9.99
CA PRO A 917 24.50 15.41 11.03
C PRO A 917 24.20 13.96 10.64
N GLY A 918 25.26 13.13 10.62
CA GLY A 918 25.17 11.70 10.34
C GLY A 918 25.19 11.32 8.85
N VAL A 919 24.97 12.26 7.91
CA VAL A 919 24.93 11.97 6.47
C VAL A 919 26.28 11.47 5.95
N ALA A 920 27.39 12.16 6.23
CA ALA A 920 28.72 11.71 5.82
C ALA A 920 29.03 10.28 6.30
N ALA A 921 28.79 10.00 7.58
CA ALA A 921 29.01 8.68 8.14
C ALA A 921 28.07 7.60 7.55
N ALA A 922 26.85 7.96 7.16
CA ALA A 922 25.94 7.05 6.46
C ALA A 922 26.40 6.76 5.04
N HIS A 923 26.85 7.79 4.31
CA HIS A 923 27.41 7.65 2.97
C HIS A 923 28.67 6.79 2.96
N ASP A 924 29.58 6.97 3.92
CA ASP A 924 30.77 6.14 4.09
C ASP A 924 30.41 4.66 4.32
N ARG A 925 29.34 4.38 5.07
CA ARG A 925 28.83 3.00 5.26
C ARG A 925 28.30 2.42 3.96
N CYS A 926 27.58 3.21 3.15
CA CYS A 926 27.13 2.78 1.82
C CYS A 926 28.32 2.42 0.92
N ILE A 927 29.35 3.28 0.87
CA ILE A 927 30.58 3.04 0.12
C ILE A 927 31.27 1.76 0.60
N ALA A 928 31.41 1.58 1.91
CA ALA A 928 32.06 0.40 2.50
C ALA A 928 31.32 -0.89 2.15
N ARG A 929 29.98 -0.90 2.24
CA ARG A 929 29.16 -2.07 1.86
C ARG A 929 29.19 -2.34 0.36
N HIS A 930 29.22 -1.31 -0.48
CA HIS A 930 29.39 -1.47 -1.93
C HIS A 930 30.73 -2.12 -2.27
N ARG A 931 31.83 -1.66 -1.65
CA ARG A 931 33.16 -2.28 -1.78
C ARG A 931 33.18 -3.74 -1.31
N ALA A 932 32.55 -4.03 -0.18
CA ALA A 932 32.43 -5.40 0.32
C ALA A 932 31.66 -6.30 -0.66
N ARG A 933 30.57 -5.80 -1.25
CA ARG A 933 29.82 -6.51 -2.28
C ARG A 933 30.66 -6.76 -3.53
N ILE A 934 31.44 -5.78 -3.98
CA ILE A 934 32.37 -5.94 -5.11
C ILE A 934 33.36 -7.08 -4.83
N ALA A 935 33.96 -7.10 -3.63
CA ALA A 935 34.91 -8.15 -3.23
C ALA A 935 34.26 -9.55 -3.23
N GLU A 936 33.04 -9.67 -2.69
CA GLU A 936 32.25 -10.90 -2.72
C GLU A 936 31.98 -11.37 -4.15
N LEU A 937 31.49 -10.48 -5.02
CA LEU A 937 31.14 -10.82 -6.39
C LEU A 937 32.36 -11.21 -7.22
N THR A 938 33.47 -10.49 -7.07
CA THR A 938 34.73 -10.78 -7.80
C THR A 938 35.34 -12.13 -7.42
N ALA A 939 35.01 -12.66 -6.24
CA ALA A 939 35.40 -14.01 -5.84
C ALA A 939 34.61 -15.12 -6.56
N ARG A 940 33.43 -14.81 -7.14
CA ARG A 940 32.57 -15.81 -7.77
C ARG A 940 32.97 -16.10 -9.23
N PRO A 941 32.95 -17.38 -9.67
CA PRO A 941 33.33 -17.76 -11.04
C PRO A 941 32.50 -17.07 -12.14
N ASP A 942 31.18 -16.99 -11.98
CA ASP A 942 30.25 -16.38 -12.94
C ASP A 942 30.52 -14.89 -13.17
N TYR A 943 30.99 -14.18 -12.14
CA TYR A 943 31.35 -12.76 -12.22
C TYR A 943 32.75 -12.54 -12.81
N ARG A 944 33.68 -13.47 -12.58
CA ARG A 944 35.00 -13.45 -13.25
C ARG A 944 34.86 -13.69 -14.74
N GLU A 945 33.98 -14.60 -15.16
CA GLU A 945 33.64 -14.80 -16.57
C GLU A 945 33.08 -13.52 -17.19
N TRP A 946 32.20 -12.80 -16.48
CA TRP A 946 31.70 -11.50 -16.93
C TRP A 946 32.81 -10.45 -17.07
N GLN A 947 33.74 -10.36 -16.12
CA GLN A 947 34.88 -9.44 -16.20
C GLN A 947 35.78 -9.78 -17.40
N ALA A 948 36.12 -11.06 -17.57
CA ALA A 948 36.92 -11.52 -18.70
C ALA A 948 36.21 -11.21 -20.03
N TRP A 949 34.91 -11.51 -20.13
CA TRP A 949 34.12 -11.20 -21.32
C TRP A 949 34.11 -9.70 -21.63
N ILE A 950 33.93 -8.84 -20.62
CA ILE A 950 33.98 -7.38 -20.80
C ILE A 950 35.35 -6.95 -21.35
N ARG A 951 36.45 -7.42 -20.74
CA ARG A 951 37.81 -7.10 -21.18
C ARG A 951 38.08 -7.51 -22.63
N GLU A 952 37.62 -8.69 -23.01
CA GLU A 952 37.84 -9.28 -24.34
C GLU A 952 36.93 -8.66 -25.42
N ASN A 953 35.66 -8.36 -25.09
CA ASN A 953 34.62 -8.13 -26.10
C ASN A 953 33.98 -6.73 -26.06
N ALA A 954 34.14 -5.99 -24.97
CA ALA A 954 33.39 -4.75 -24.74
C ALA A 954 34.18 -3.67 -24.01
N TRP A 955 35.50 -3.81 -23.88
CA TRP A 955 36.38 -2.86 -23.20
C TRP A 955 36.63 -1.58 -24.00
N ASN A 956 36.68 -1.72 -25.32
CA ASN A 956 36.94 -0.63 -26.26
C ASN A 956 35.65 0.04 -26.73
#